data_AF-A0A091QJP7-F1
#
_entry.id   AF-A0A091QJP7-F1
#
_cell.length_a   1.000
_cell.length_b   1.000
_cell.length_c   1.000
_cell.angle_alpha   90.00
_cell.angle_beta   90.00
_cell.angle_gamma   90.00
#
_symmetry.space_group_name_H-M   'P 1'
#
loop_
_entity.id
_entity.type
_entity.pdbx_description
1 polymer ?
#
loop_
_entity_poly.entity_id
_entity_poly.type
_entity_poly.pdbx_seq_one_letter_code
_entity_poly.pdbx_strand_id
1 'polypeptide(L)'
;MYSEWRSLHLVIQNDQGNTSVLHSYPENVGREVANAVVRPLGQALITSSVGSESLLKTDKEVKWTMEVVCYGLTLPLDGDTVKYCVDVYTDWIMALVLPKDSIPLPVIKEPNLYAQSILKHLQNLFVPRPDPGSSQIRLCLQVLKAVQKLARESTIMARETWEVLLLFLLQINDTLLAAPTVQGGIAENLAEKLIGVLFEVWLLACTRCFPTPPYWKTAKEMVANWRHHPAVVEQWSKVICALTSRLLRFTYGPSFPPFKIPDEDAGLIPPEMDNECVAQTWFRFLHMLSNPVDLSNPAIISSTPKFQEQFLNVSGMTQELNQYPCLKHLPQIFFRAMRGISCLVDAFLGISRPRSDSAPPTPVNRLSMPQNTAINTTPPHNRRHRAVTVNKATMKTSSVTTAHASKVQHQPSSTSPLSSPNQTSSEPRPLPAPRRPKVNSILNLFGSWLFDAAFVHCKLHNGINRDSSMTAIATQASVEFRRKGSQMSTDTMASNPMFDASEFPDNYEAGRAEACGTLCRIFCSKKTGEEILPAYLSRFYMLLIQGLQIADFVCHPVLASVILNSPPLFCCDLKGIDVVVPYFISALETILPDRELSKFKIYVNPTELRRASINILLSLLPLPHHFGTIKSEVVLEGKFSNDDSSTYDKPVTFLSLKLRLVNILIGALQTETDPNNTQMILGAMLNIVQDSALLEAIGCQMETNGGENNLFKSHSRTNSGISTASGGSTEPTTPDSERPAQALLRDYALNTDTAAGLLIRSIHLVTQRLNSQWRQDMSISLAALELLSGLAKVKVVVDSSDRERAISSVCSYIVYQCSRPAPLHSRDLHSMIVAAFQCLCVWLTEHPDMLDEKDCLKEVLEIVELGISGSKSKNSEQEVKYKGDKEPNPASMRVKDAAEATLTCIMQLLGAFPSPSGPASPCSLVNETTLIKYSRLPTINKHSFRYFVLDNSVILAMLEQPLGNEQIPSVTVLIRGTSGRFAWAQQLCLLPRGAKANQKVSI
;
A
#
# COMPACT_ATOMS: atom_id res chain seq x y z
N MET A 1 9.62 10.10 33.11
CA MET A 1 10.43 8.90 33.43
C MET A 1 11.68 9.22 34.24
N TYR A 2 12.55 10.17 33.84
CA TYR A 2 13.83 10.43 34.55
C TYR A 2 13.93 11.80 35.22
N SER A 3 12.81 12.50 35.42
CA SER A 3 12.79 13.85 36.00
C SER A 3 13.41 13.89 37.41
N GLU A 4 13.24 12.83 38.19
CA GLU A 4 13.68 12.74 39.59
C GLU A 4 15.12 12.25 39.77
N TRP A 5 15.74 11.67 38.74
CA TRP A 5 17.09 11.10 38.82
C TRP A 5 18.15 12.13 38.44
N ARG A 6 19.36 12.10 39.02
CA ARG A 6 20.45 13.01 38.62
C ARG A 6 21.18 12.47 37.39
N SER A 7 21.54 13.36 36.48
CA SER A 7 22.39 13.03 35.33
C SER A 7 23.85 12.95 35.76
N LEU A 8 24.62 12.06 35.15
CA LEU A 8 26.05 11.89 35.39
C LEU A 8 26.92 12.84 34.54
N HIS A 9 26.31 13.75 33.78
CA HIS A 9 27.02 14.69 32.90
C HIS A 9 28.11 15.49 33.63
N LEU A 10 27.84 15.97 34.85
CA LEU A 10 28.83 16.67 35.68
C LEU A 10 29.95 15.76 36.20
N VAL A 11 29.66 14.48 36.44
CA VAL A 11 30.69 13.50 36.84
C VAL A 11 31.62 13.25 35.68
N ILE A 12 31.06 13.12 34.47
CA ILE A 12 31.82 12.93 33.23
C ILE A 12 32.68 14.17 32.91
N GLN A 13 32.14 15.39 33.03
CA GLN A 13 32.87 16.62 32.75
C GLN A 13 33.99 16.92 33.77
N ASN A 14 33.81 16.53 35.04
CA ASN A 14 34.78 16.80 36.11
C ASN A 14 35.76 15.64 36.37
N ASP A 15 35.68 14.53 35.61
CA ASP A 15 36.61 13.40 35.79
C ASP A 15 38.00 13.77 35.26
N GLN A 16 38.93 14.05 36.18
CA GLN A 16 40.34 14.30 35.85
C GLN A 16 41.16 12.99 35.71
N GLY A 17 40.52 11.82 35.79
CA GLY A 17 41.20 10.53 35.69
C GLY A 17 41.83 10.23 34.32
N ASN A 18 41.73 11.14 33.36
CA ASN A 18 42.42 11.09 32.06
C ASN A 18 43.65 12.03 32.01
N THR A 19 44.00 12.70 33.11
CA THR A 19 45.16 13.60 33.19
C THR A 19 46.34 12.92 33.87
N SER A 20 47.49 12.97 33.21
CA SER A 20 48.75 12.43 33.74
C SER A 20 49.56 13.50 34.49
N VAL A 21 50.31 13.09 35.51
CA VAL A 21 51.28 13.94 36.21
C VAL A 21 52.28 14.61 35.25
N LEU A 22 52.60 13.96 34.12
CA LEU A 22 53.51 14.49 33.10
C LEU A 22 53.00 15.78 32.44
N HIS A 23 51.70 16.11 32.52
CA HIS A 23 51.17 17.40 32.06
C HIS A 23 51.68 18.59 32.90
N SER A 24 52.22 18.34 34.10
CA SER A 24 52.84 19.38 34.94
C SER A 24 54.27 19.73 34.51
N TYR A 25 54.86 18.96 33.59
CA TYR A 25 56.21 19.16 33.07
C TYR A 25 56.18 19.83 31.69
N PRO A 26 57.27 20.47 31.24
CA PRO A 26 57.37 21.00 29.89
C PRO A 26 57.12 19.92 28.82
N GLU A 27 56.43 20.27 27.73
CA GLU A 27 56.00 19.32 26.69
C GLU A 27 57.14 18.49 26.10
N ASN A 28 58.33 19.07 25.95
CA ASN A 28 59.51 18.38 25.43
C ASN A 28 59.92 17.21 26.35
N VAL A 29 59.90 17.45 27.67
CA VAL A 29 60.27 16.45 28.68
C VAL A 29 59.24 15.34 28.71
N GLY A 30 57.94 15.68 28.75
CA GLY A 30 56.87 14.69 28.74
C GLY A 30 56.91 13.80 27.49
N ARG A 31 57.15 14.41 26.32
CA ARG A 31 57.23 13.70 25.03
C ARG A 31 58.41 12.74 24.97
N GLU A 32 59.60 13.16 25.40
CA GLU A 32 60.79 12.30 25.41
C GLU A 32 60.63 11.12 26.37
N VAL A 33 60.08 11.36 27.57
CA VAL A 33 59.79 10.31 28.55
C VAL A 33 58.79 9.30 27.99
N ALA A 34 57.68 9.77 27.39
CA ALA A 34 56.70 8.88 26.76
C ALA A 34 57.32 8.05 25.62
N ASN A 35 58.11 8.67 24.75
CA ASN A 35 58.78 7.98 23.64
C ASN A 35 59.75 6.90 24.13
N ALA A 36 60.55 7.19 25.17
CA ALA A 36 61.57 6.28 25.69
C ALA A 36 60.98 5.10 26.45
N VAL A 37 59.92 5.31 27.23
CA VAL A 37 59.30 4.28 28.08
C VAL A 37 58.35 3.38 27.29
N VAL A 38 57.56 3.95 26.37
CA VAL A 38 56.51 3.19 25.67
C VAL A 38 57.09 2.36 24.52
N ARG A 39 58.17 2.82 23.85
CA ARG A 39 58.76 2.12 22.70
C ARG A 39 59.21 0.68 23.00
N PRO A 40 59.96 0.39 24.09
CA PRO A 40 60.32 -0.99 24.44
C PRO A 40 59.11 -1.88 24.74
N LEU A 41 58.07 -1.33 25.38
CA LEU A 41 56.84 -2.05 25.70
C LEU A 41 56.05 -2.42 24.43
N GLY A 42 55.92 -1.48 23.50
CA GLY A 42 55.24 -1.71 22.23
C GLY A 42 56.01 -2.66 21.30
N GLN A 43 57.34 -2.57 21.25
CA GLN A 43 58.17 -3.49 20.47
C GLN A 43 58.09 -4.93 21.01
N ALA A 44 58.08 -5.11 22.33
CA ALA A 44 57.96 -6.41 22.96
C ALA A 44 56.69 -7.16 22.52
N LEU A 45 55.57 -6.45 22.36
CA LEU A 45 54.29 -7.02 21.89
C LEU A 45 54.32 -7.47 20.42
N ILE A 46 55.17 -6.87 19.59
CA ILE A 46 55.30 -7.21 18.17
C ILE A 46 56.25 -8.40 17.99
N THR A 47 57.31 -8.49 18.80
CA THR A 47 58.34 -9.53 18.70
C THR A 47 58.02 -10.82 19.47
N SER A 48 57.02 -10.81 20.36
CA SER A 48 56.70 -11.96 21.22
C SER A 48 55.95 -13.06 20.47
N SER A 49 56.68 -13.90 19.73
CA SER A 49 56.19 -15.20 19.25
C SER A 49 56.56 -16.36 20.17
N VAL A 50 57.43 -16.17 21.18
CA VAL A 50 57.78 -17.20 22.18
C VAL A 50 58.17 -16.54 23.52
N GLY A 51 57.38 -16.74 24.58
CA GLY A 51 57.80 -16.71 26.00
C GLY A 51 58.54 -15.46 26.55
N SER A 52 58.18 -14.24 26.15
CA SER A 52 58.75 -13.04 26.78
C SER A 52 57.99 -12.65 28.05
N GLU A 53 58.64 -12.78 29.22
CA GLU A 53 58.13 -12.27 30.49
C GLU A 53 57.90 -10.75 30.42
N SER A 54 56.83 -10.25 31.06
CA SER A 54 56.54 -8.83 31.15
C SER A 54 57.69 -8.04 31.79
N LEU A 55 58.10 -6.91 31.19
CA LEU A 55 59.17 -6.06 31.74
C LEU A 55 58.83 -5.45 33.12
N LEU A 56 57.54 -5.30 33.46
CA LEU A 56 57.05 -4.67 34.68
C LEU A 56 56.63 -5.74 35.70
N LYS A 57 57.19 -5.72 36.91
CA LYS A 57 57.00 -6.76 37.95
C LYS A 57 56.24 -6.24 39.17
N THR A 58 56.29 -4.94 39.46
CA THR A 58 55.66 -4.36 40.66
C THR A 58 54.47 -3.43 40.36
N ASP A 59 53.55 -3.27 41.31
CA ASP A 59 52.40 -2.35 41.18
C ASP A 59 52.85 -0.89 40.93
N LYS A 60 53.94 -0.45 41.58
CA LYS A 60 54.50 0.89 41.40
C LYS A 60 55.00 1.12 39.98
N GLU A 61 55.69 0.14 39.40
CA GLU A 61 56.17 0.19 38.01
C GLU A 61 54.99 0.29 37.02
N VAL A 62 53.93 -0.49 37.23
CA VAL A 62 52.73 -0.47 36.38
C VAL A 62 52.02 0.88 36.47
N LYS A 63 51.74 1.36 37.68
CA LYS A 63 51.06 2.66 37.89
C LYS A 63 51.85 3.83 37.31
N TRP A 64 53.16 3.87 37.53
CA TRP A 64 54.01 4.90 36.92
C TRP A 64 54.01 4.81 35.39
N THR A 65 54.08 3.60 34.84
CA THR A 65 54.00 3.41 33.38
C THR A 65 52.65 3.86 32.84
N MET A 66 51.54 3.64 33.57
CA MET A 66 50.21 4.11 33.16
C MET A 66 50.11 5.64 33.10
N GLU A 67 50.78 6.37 34.00
CA GLU A 67 50.90 7.84 33.90
C GLU A 67 51.61 8.24 32.60
N VAL A 68 52.68 7.52 32.24
CA VAL A 68 53.43 7.76 31.01
C VAL A 68 52.60 7.45 29.77
N VAL A 69 51.88 6.33 29.76
CA VAL A 69 50.98 5.94 28.64
C VAL A 69 49.78 6.89 28.55
N CYS A 70 49.21 7.35 29.68
CA CYS A 70 48.13 8.33 29.70
C CYS A 70 48.54 9.65 29.04
N TYR A 71 49.75 10.14 29.31
CA TYR A 71 50.33 11.30 28.62
C TYR A 71 50.67 10.98 27.16
N GLY A 72 51.22 9.80 26.88
CA GLY A 72 51.53 9.36 25.52
C GLY A 72 50.31 9.37 24.58
N LEU A 73 49.11 9.14 25.11
CA LEU A 73 47.85 9.21 24.35
C LEU A 73 47.41 10.65 24.01
N THR A 74 47.94 11.69 24.65
CA THR A 74 47.64 13.11 24.33
C THR A 74 48.60 13.69 23.29
N LEU A 75 49.76 13.07 23.08
CA LEU A 75 50.76 13.50 22.09
C LEU A 75 50.23 13.53 20.65
N PRO A 76 50.73 14.44 19.79
CA PRO A 76 50.41 14.43 18.35
C PRO A 76 50.77 13.08 17.71
N LEU A 77 50.13 12.74 16.60
CA LEU A 77 50.27 11.44 15.92
C LEU A 77 51.58 11.31 15.11
N ASP A 78 52.62 12.02 15.53
CA ASP A 78 53.93 12.02 14.92
C ASP A 78 54.74 10.82 15.44
N GLY A 79 54.81 9.76 14.64
CA GLY A 79 55.53 8.52 14.96
C GLY A 79 54.67 7.43 15.63
N ASP A 80 55.32 6.39 16.15
CA ASP A 80 54.63 5.18 16.65
C ASP A 80 54.22 5.23 18.12
N THR A 81 54.54 6.28 18.87
CA THR A 81 54.34 6.31 20.34
C THR A 81 52.87 6.17 20.75
N VAL A 82 51.96 6.90 20.10
CA VAL A 82 50.51 6.80 20.37
C VAL A 82 50.00 5.40 20.00
N LYS A 83 50.49 4.84 18.88
CA LYS A 83 50.16 3.47 18.47
C LYS A 83 50.60 2.46 19.52
N TYR A 84 51.84 2.53 20.01
CA TYR A 84 52.32 1.65 21.06
C TYR A 84 51.55 1.82 22.37
N CYS A 85 51.13 3.04 22.73
CA CYS A 85 50.25 3.27 23.88
C CYS A 85 48.92 2.50 23.74
N VAL A 86 48.30 2.56 22.55
CA VAL A 86 47.07 1.84 22.24
C VAL A 86 47.30 0.33 22.24
N ASP A 87 48.39 -0.17 21.65
CA ASP A 87 48.73 -1.59 21.62
C ASP A 87 48.92 -2.14 23.04
N VAL A 88 49.65 -1.43 23.91
CA VAL A 88 49.86 -1.81 25.32
C VAL A 88 48.54 -1.87 26.09
N TYR A 89 47.72 -0.82 26.01
CA TYR A 89 46.44 -0.80 26.73
C TYR A 89 45.40 -1.77 26.18
N THR A 90 45.38 -2.01 24.87
CA THR A 90 44.49 -3.02 24.27
C THR A 90 44.93 -4.45 24.56
N ASP A 91 46.21 -4.72 24.84
CA ASP A 91 46.66 -6.02 25.36
C ASP A 91 46.37 -6.16 26.87
N TRP A 92 46.68 -5.14 27.67
CA TRP A 92 46.48 -5.20 29.13
C TRP A 92 45.01 -5.33 29.53
N ILE A 93 44.09 -4.64 28.85
CA ILE A 93 42.66 -4.75 29.14
C ILE A 93 42.12 -6.17 28.86
N MET A 94 42.79 -6.95 28.01
CA MET A 94 42.43 -8.34 27.71
C MET A 94 42.74 -9.31 28.85
N ALA A 95 43.40 -8.86 29.93
CA ALA A 95 43.50 -9.61 31.18
C ALA A 95 42.12 -10.02 31.73
N LEU A 96 41.07 -9.23 31.42
CA LEU A 96 39.68 -9.54 31.77
C LEU A 96 39.03 -10.62 30.89
N VAL A 97 39.67 -11.02 29.79
CA VAL A 97 39.17 -12.04 28.85
C VAL A 97 40.01 -13.31 28.97
N LEU A 98 41.30 -13.20 28.67
CA LEU A 98 42.25 -14.31 28.76
C LEU A 98 43.63 -13.74 29.13
N PRO A 99 44.12 -13.97 30.36
CA PRO A 99 45.42 -13.48 30.78
C PRO A 99 46.54 -14.15 29.98
N LYS A 100 47.51 -13.35 29.52
CA LYS A 100 48.71 -13.81 28.83
C LYS A 100 49.94 -13.50 29.68
N ASP A 101 51.00 -14.28 29.51
CA ASP A 101 52.29 -14.05 30.21
C ASP A 101 52.98 -12.73 29.81
N SER A 102 52.55 -12.10 28.71
CA SER A 102 52.99 -10.76 28.28
C SER A 102 52.43 -9.63 29.16
N ILE A 103 51.33 -9.88 29.88
CA ILE A 103 50.65 -8.87 30.70
C ILE A 103 51.30 -8.84 32.09
N PRO A 104 51.61 -7.65 32.66
CA PRO A 104 52.21 -7.54 33.97
C PRO A 104 51.38 -8.25 35.06
N LEU A 105 52.07 -8.98 35.96
CA LEU A 105 51.45 -9.73 37.05
C LEU A 105 50.48 -8.89 37.93
N PRO A 106 50.77 -7.60 38.25
CA PRO A 106 49.81 -6.77 38.97
C PRO A 106 48.47 -6.62 38.23
N VAL A 107 48.50 -6.44 36.91
CA VAL A 107 47.30 -6.32 36.06
C VAL A 107 46.50 -7.62 36.03
N ILE A 108 47.18 -8.77 36.00
CA ILE A 108 46.51 -10.09 36.07
C ILE A 108 45.86 -10.32 37.45
N LYS A 109 46.48 -9.83 38.53
CA LYS A 109 45.96 -9.99 39.90
C LYS A 109 44.71 -9.15 40.16
N GLU A 110 44.68 -7.89 39.71
CA GLU A 110 43.55 -6.97 39.91
C GLU A 110 43.02 -6.38 38.58
N PRO A 111 42.57 -7.21 37.63
CA PRO A 111 42.32 -6.78 36.25
C PRO A 111 41.21 -5.74 36.13
N ASN A 112 40.20 -5.78 37.01
CA ASN A 112 39.11 -4.80 37.04
C ASN A 112 39.59 -3.38 37.39
N LEU A 113 40.48 -3.24 38.38
CA LEU A 113 40.98 -1.93 38.82
C LEU A 113 41.79 -1.25 37.71
N TYR A 114 42.73 -1.99 37.11
CA TYR A 114 43.56 -1.44 36.03
C TYR A 114 42.74 -1.20 34.75
N ALA A 115 41.78 -2.06 34.42
CA ALA A 115 40.90 -1.85 33.27
C ALA A 115 40.08 -0.55 33.40
N GLN A 116 39.58 -0.23 34.59
CA GLN A 116 38.87 1.03 34.85
C GLN A 116 39.76 2.25 34.55
N SER A 117 41.01 2.24 35.01
CA SER A 117 41.97 3.32 34.72
C SER A 117 42.38 3.36 33.24
N ILE A 118 42.60 2.21 32.60
CA ILE A 118 42.90 2.12 31.16
C ILE A 118 41.79 2.76 30.33
N LEU A 119 40.52 2.44 30.62
CA LEU A 119 39.37 3.00 29.92
C LEU A 119 39.32 4.53 30.05
N LYS A 120 39.60 5.08 31.23
CA LYS A 120 39.69 6.54 31.42
C LYS A 120 40.80 7.17 30.58
N HIS A 121 42.00 6.57 30.57
CA HIS A 121 43.12 7.08 29.79
C HIS A 121 42.88 7.02 28.28
N LEU A 122 42.24 5.95 27.78
CA LEU A 122 41.93 5.77 26.36
C LEU A 122 40.99 6.85 25.79
N GLN A 123 40.28 7.61 26.64
CA GLN A 123 39.44 8.74 26.21
C GLN A 123 40.25 9.79 25.45
N ASN A 124 41.51 10.00 25.83
CA ASN A 124 42.41 10.99 25.23
C ASN A 124 42.66 10.74 23.73
N LEU A 125 42.53 9.49 23.26
CA LEU A 125 42.67 9.14 21.85
C LEU A 125 41.53 9.71 20.99
N PHE A 126 40.33 9.88 21.57
CA PHE A 126 39.11 10.29 20.87
C PHE A 126 38.94 11.82 20.82
N VAL A 127 39.88 12.59 21.37
CA VAL A 127 39.88 14.05 21.25
C VAL A 127 40.26 14.45 19.82
N PRO A 128 39.46 15.28 19.12
CA PRO A 128 39.78 15.76 17.78
C PRO A 128 41.13 16.49 17.72
N ARG A 129 41.95 16.17 16.71
CA ARG A 129 43.26 16.79 16.48
C ARG A 129 43.24 17.61 15.17
N PRO A 130 44.04 18.69 15.06
CA PRO A 130 44.03 19.60 13.90
C PRO A 130 44.48 18.94 12.59
N ASP A 131 45.22 17.84 12.63
CA ASP A 131 45.59 17.05 11.46
C ASP A 131 45.13 15.58 11.64
N PRO A 132 43.82 15.30 11.46
CA PRO A 132 43.25 13.99 11.69
C PRO A 132 43.62 13.03 10.55
N GLY A 133 44.85 12.52 10.58
CA GLY A 133 45.28 11.48 9.64
C GLY A 133 44.44 10.21 9.76
N SER A 134 44.46 9.38 8.71
CA SER A 134 43.89 8.01 8.72
C SER A 134 44.40 7.13 9.88
N SER A 135 45.53 7.50 10.46
CA SER A 135 46.13 6.90 11.66
C SER A 135 45.23 7.00 12.90
N GLN A 136 44.64 8.17 13.20
CA GLN A 136 43.78 8.33 14.39
C GLN A 136 42.54 7.44 14.28
N ILE A 137 41.88 7.48 13.13
CA ILE A 137 40.67 6.69 12.85
C ILE A 137 40.97 5.20 13.03
N ARG A 138 42.10 4.71 12.49
CA ARG A 138 42.51 3.30 12.66
C ARG A 138 42.73 2.92 14.12
N LEU A 139 43.39 3.77 14.91
CA LEU A 139 43.64 3.52 16.33
C LEU A 139 42.33 3.55 17.14
N CYS A 140 41.43 4.51 16.88
CA CYS A 140 40.10 4.54 17.50
C CYS A 140 39.30 3.27 17.19
N LEU A 141 39.32 2.81 15.94
CA LEU A 141 38.68 1.55 15.55
C LEU A 141 39.29 0.33 16.24
N GLN A 142 40.61 0.31 16.47
CA GLN A 142 41.28 -0.73 17.24
C GLN A 142 40.80 -0.77 18.70
N VAL A 143 40.72 0.40 19.35
CA VAL A 143 40.20 0.50 20.73
C VAL A 143 38.73 0.07 20.80
N LEU A 144 37.89 0.52 19.86
CA LEU A 144 36.48 0.11 19.81
C LEU A 144 36.31 -1.40 19.60
N LYS A 145 37.14 -2.02 18.76
CA LYS A 145 37.15 -3.49 18.58
C LYS A 145 37.60 -4.20 19.85
N ALA A 146 38.62 -3.70 20.54
CA ALA A 146 39.10 -4.27 21.80
C ALA A 146 38.03 -4.19 22.89
N VAL A 147 37.36 -3.04 23.04
CA VAL A 147 36.25 -2.85 23.99
C VAL A 147 35.05 -3.73 23.65
N GLN A 148 34.70 -3.85 22.36
CA GLN A 148 33.63 -4.73 21.92
C GLN A 148 33.94 -6.20 22.24
N LYS A 149 35.19 -6.64 22.00
CA LYS A 149 35.65 -7.99 22.34
C LYS A 149 35.62 -8.23 23.85
N LEU A 150 36.13 -7.28 24.63
CA LEU A 150 36.10 -7.31 26.10
C LEU A 150 34.68 -7.52 26.63
N ALA A 151 33.70 -6.77 26.13
CA ALA A 151 32.31 -6.86 26.57
C ALA A 151 31.65 -8.20 26.19
N ARG A 152 32.02 -8.79 25.05
CA ARG A 152 31.46 -10.08 24.59
C ARG A 152 32.05 -11.28 25.33
N GLU A 153 33.36 -11.29 25.52
CA GLU A 153 34.11 -12.48 25.94
C GLU A 153 34.43 -12.50 27.45
N SER A 154 34.41 -11.36 28.14
CA SER A 154 34.74 -11.33 29.56
C SER A 154 33.65 -11.93 30.44
N THR A 155 34.05 -12.80 31.38
CA THR A 155 33.18 -13.42 32.38
C THR A 155 33.45 -12.95 33.81
N ILE A 156 34.54 -12.21 34.04
CA ILE A 156 35.02 -11.77 35.37
C ILE A 156 34.88 -10.26 35.61
N MET A 157 34.25 -9.53 34.68
CA MET A 157 34.08 -8.09 34.78
C MET A 157 33.09 -7.72 35.89
N ALA A 158 33.56 -6.95 36.87
CA ALA A 158 32.75 -6.47 37.99
C ALA A 158 31.75 -5.39 37.54
N ARG A 159 30.71 -5.15 38.35
CA ARG A 159 29.66 -4.16 38.07
C ARG A 159 30.24 -2.76 37.88
N GLU A 160 31.19 -2.36 38.72
CA GLU A 160 31.85 -1.06 38.65
C GLU A 160 32.63 -0.89 37.34
N THR A 161 33.24 -1.97 36.84
CA THR A 161 33.97 -1.96 35.56
C THR A 161 33.03 -1.82 34.37
N TRP A 162 31.87 -2.47 34.39
CA TRP A 162 30.82 -2.24 33.39
C TRP A 162 30.31 -0.79 33.43
N GLU A 163 30.09 -0.25 34.62
CA GLU A 163 29.68 1.14 34.82
C GLU A 163 30.72 2.12 34.25
N VAL A 164 32.02 1.92 34.51
CA VAL A 164 33.11 2.72 33.90
C VAL A 164 33.19 2.52 32.39
N LEU A 165 32.95 1.32 31.87
CA LEU A 165 32.91 1.04 30.44
C LEU A 165 31.79 1.80 29.73
N LEU A 166 30.60 1.86 30.32
CA LEU A 166 29.48 2.63 29.77
C LEU A 166 29.76 4.14 29.82
N LEU A 167 30.36 4.64 30.90
CA LEU A 167 30.77 6.05 30.99
C LEU A 167 31.84 6.40 29.96
N PHE A 168 32.82 5.51 29.77
CA PHE A 168 33.83 5.65 28.71
C PHE A 168 33.17 5.78 27.33
N LEU A 169 32.25 4.87 26.99
CA LEU A 169 31.57 4.89 25.70
C LEU A 169 30.69 6.13 25.52
N LEU A 170 29.97 6.56 26.57
CA LEU A 170 29.19 7.80 26.54
C LEU A 170 30.10 9.02 26.31
N GLN A 171 31.25 9.07 27.00
CA GLN A 171 32.17 10.22 26.93
C GLN A 171 32.88 10.34 25.57
N ILE A 172 33.33 9.23 24.98
CA ILE A 172 33.95 9.27 23.64
C ILE A 172 32.94 9.65 22.56
N ASN A 173 31.67 9.20 22.69
CA ASN A 173 30.61 9.58 21.77
C ASN A 173 30.30 11.07 21.93
N ASP A 174 30.25 11.60 23.15
CA ASP A 174 30.02 13.03 23.36
C ASP A 174 31.13 13.91 22.80
N THR A 175 32.37 13.50 23.02
CA THR A 175 33.55 14.23 22.57
C THR A 175 33.55 14.40 21.05
N LEU A 176 33.13 13.36 20.31
CA LEU A 176 33.14 13.37 18.85
C LEU A 176 31.82 13.81 18.21
N LEU A 177 30.66 13.44 18.77
CA LEU A 177 29.36 13.58 18.12
C LEU A 177 28.51 14.76 18.62
N ALA A 178 28.82 15.36 19.78
CA ALA A 178 27.99 16.46 20.29
C ALA A 178 28.29 17.81 19.60
N ALA A 179 29.46 17.96 18.98
CA ALA A 179 29.79 19.14 18.20
C ALA A 179 29.11 19.13 16.81
N PRO A 180 28.87 20.29 16.18
CA PRO A 180 28.49 20.41 14.78
C PRO A 180 29.41 19.60 13.85
N THR A 181 28.82 18.79 12.96
CA THR A 181 29.60 17.94 12.05
C THR A 181 30.36 18.79 11.03
N VAL A 182 31.67 18.57 10.96
CA VAL A 182 32.56 19.10 9.92
C VAL A 182 32.70 18.03 8.83
N GLN A 183 32.50 18.39 7.56
CA GLN A 183 32.61 17.46 6.42
C GLN A 183 34.00 16.82 6.36
N GLY A 184 34.05 15.49 6.24
CA GLY A 184 35.30 14.73 6.20
C GLY A 184 36.02 14.61 7.55
N GLY A 185 35.39 15.05 8.65
CA GLY A 185 35.95 14.94 10.00
C GLY A 185 35.97 13.52 10.54
N ILE A 186 36.69 13.31 11.65
CA ILE A 186 36.75 12.03 12.38
C ILE A 186 35.36 11.56 12.81
N ALA A 187 34.51 12.49 13.26
CA ALA A 187 33.16 12.21 13.75
C ALA A 187 32.27 11.55 12.70
N GLU A 188 32.31 12.04 11.45
CA GLU A 188 31.52 11.49 10.34
C GLU A 188 31.94 10.05 10.01
N ASN A 189 33.25 9.78 9.96
CA ASN A 189 33.80 8.47 9.63
C ASN A 189 33.62 7.41 10.74
N LEU A 190 33.58 7.84 12.00
CA LEU A 190 33.47 6.94 13.16
C LEU A 190 32.05 6.81 13.72
N ALA A 191 31.11 7.68 13.37
CA ALA A 191 29.78 7.75 14.00
C ALA A 191 29.03 6.41 14.02
N GLU A 192 28.99 5.69 12.90
CA GLU A 192 28.31 4.38 12.83
C GLU A 192 28.93 3.36 13.78
N LYS A 193 30.27 3.27 13.82
CA LYS A 193 30.95 2.31 14.67
C LYS A 193 30.89 2.70 16.15
N LEU A 194 30.97 4.00 16.47
CA LEU A 194 30.87 4.52 17.84
C LEU A 194 29.53 4.19 18.48
N ILE A 195 28.43 4.53 17.80
CA ILE A 195 27.08 4.25 18.30
C ILE A 195 26.78 2.76 18.25
N GLY A 196 27.25 2.05 17.21
CA GLY A 196 27.12 0.61 17.10
C GLY A 196 27.72 -0.13 18.31
N VAL A 197 28.96 0.21 18.68
CA VAL A 197 29.61 -0.37 19.87
C VAL A 197 28.94 0.08 21.15
N LEU A 198 28.55 1.36 21.29
CA LEU A 198 27.82 1.84 22.46
C LEU A 198 26.55 1.03 22.70
N PHE A 199 25.67 0.91 21.71
CA PHE A 199 24.40 0.20 21.88
C PHE A 199 24.58 -1.29 22.09
N GLU A 200 25.54 -1.92 21.41
CA GLU A 200 25.81 -3.35 21.62
C GLU A 200 26.32 -3.63 23.04
N VAL A 201 27.33 -2.87 23.50
CA VAL A 201 27.85 -3.01 24.87
C VAL A 201 26.76 -2.67 25.90
N TRP A 202 25.89 -1.71 25.60
CA TRP A 202 24.76 -1.37 26.46
C TRP A 202 23.77 -2.54 26.59
N LEU A 203 23.46 -3.24 25.50
CA LEU A 203 22.58 -4.43 25.51
C LEU A 203 23.21 -5.60 26.27
N LEU A 204 24.52 -5.82 26.11
CA LEU A 204 25.26 -6.81 26.91
C LEU A 204 25.24 -6.45 28.39
N ALA A 205 25.44 -5.17 28.74
CA ALA A 205 25.34 -4.68 30.11
C ALA A 205 23.93 -4.90 30.68
N CYS A 206 22.85 -4.68 29.90
CA CYS A 206 21.48 -4.97 30.34
C CYS A 206 21.28 -6.43 30.79
N THR A 207 22.01 -7.37 30.19
CA THR A 207 21.94 -8.80 30.52
C THR A 207 22.81 -9.16 31.73
N ARG A 208 24.00 -8.54 31.87
CA ARG A 208 24.99 -8.89 32.91
C ARG A 208 24.82 -8.08 34.19
N CYS A 209 24.55 -6.78 34.06
CA CYS A 209 24.44 -5.82 35.15
C CYS A 209 23.53 -4.65 34.70
N PHE A 210 22.22 -4.81 34.85
CA PHE A 210 21.25 -3.86 34.32
C PHE A 210 21.57 -2.41 34.76
N PRO A 211 21.83 -1.48 33.81
CA PRO A 211 22.28 -0.12 34.17
C PRO A 211 21.25 0.62 35.02
N THR A 212 21.74 1.35 36.04
CA THR A 212 20.88 2.08 36.97
C THR A 212 20.23 3.31 36.30
N PRO A 213 19.12 3.85 36.84
CA PRO A 213 18.41 4.98 36.23
C PRO A 213 19.25 6.21 35.85
N PRO A 214 20.29 6.62 36.63
CA PRO A 214 21.19 7.72 36.24
C PRO A 214 21.90 7.50 34.89
N TYR A 215 22.30 6.26 34.57
CA TYR A 215 22.95 5.93 33.30
C TYR A 215 22.00 6.12 32.12
N TRP A 216 20.78 5.60 32.24
CA TRP A 216 19.75 5.78 31.21
C TRP A 216 19.34 7.24 31.02
N LYS A 217 19.27 8.02 32.11
CA LYS A 217 19.03 9.46 32.04
C LYS A 217 20.14 10.15 31.25
N THR A 218 21.39 9.86 31.61
CA THR A 218 22.58 10.42 30.97
C THR A 218 22.64 10.05 29.48
N ALA A 219 22.46 8.77 29.14
CA ALA A 219 22.40 8.33 27.75
C ALA A 219 21.30 9.02 26.94
N LYS A 220 20.10 9.17 27.51
CA LYS A 220 18.99 9.87 26.86
C LYS A 220 19.33 11.34 26.56
N GLU A 221 19.90 12.07 27.54
CA GLU A 221 20.29 13.47 27.36
C GLU A 221 21.39 13.63 26.31
N MET A 222 22.38 12.73 26.32
CA MET A 222 23.51 12.82 25.39
C MET A 222 23.13 12.39 23.97
N VAL A 223 22.37 11.29 23.79
CA VAL A 223 21.86 10.87 22.47
C VAL A 223 20.98 11.96 21.83
N ALA A 224 20.22 12.70 22.64
CA ALA A 224 19.45 13.86 22.15
C ALA A 224 20.34 14.99 21.59
N ASN A 225 21.60 15.09 22.05
CA ASN A 225 22.59 16.03 21.54
C ASN A 225 23.36 15.51 20.32
N TRP A 226 23.28 14.21 20.01
CA TRP A 226 24.01 13.59 18.89
C TRP A 226 23.11 13.32 17.68
N ARG A 227 21.80 13.51 17.81
CA ARG A 227 20.78 13.12 16.83
C ARG A 227 20.86 13.87 15.49
N HIS A 228 21.68 14.91 15.36
CA HIS A 228 22.03 15.53 14.07
C HIS A 228 22.95 14.64 13.21
N HIS A 229 23.47 13.54 13.76
CA HIS A 229 24.16 12.52 12.99
C HIS A 229 23.18 11.43 12.51
N PRO A 230 23.13 11.12 11.21
CA PRO A 230 22.22 10.09 10.67
C PRO A 230 22.46 8.70 11.26
N ALA A 231 23.72 8.35 11.53
CA ALA A 231 24.11 7.06 12.10
C ALA A 231 23.46 6.79 13.47
N VAL A 232 23.21 7.82 14.29
CA VAL A 232 22.58 7.70 15.60
C VAL A 232 21.14 7.19 15.46
N VAL A 233 20.37 7.79 14.55
CA VAL A 233 18.97 7.44 14.29
C VAL A 233 18.86 6.07 13.63
N GLU A 234 19.76 5.75 12.70
CA GLU A 234 19.77 4.44 12.03
C GLU A 234 20.08 3.30 12.99
N GLN A 235 21.11 3.44 13.81
CA GLN A 235 21.47 2.41 14.78
C GLN A 235 20.42 2.27 15.88
N TRP A 236 19.79 3.38 16.31
CA TRP A 236 18.64 3.35 17.21
C TRP A 236 17.48 2.57 16.60
N SER A 237 17.15 2.84 15.33
CA SER A 237 16.09 2.16 14.58
C SER A 237 16.34 0.65 14.46
N LYS A 238 17.59 0.24 14.16
CA LYS A 238 17.98 -1.18 14.11
C LYS A 238 17.77 -1.88 15.46
N VAL A 239 18.28 -1.29 16.55
CA VAL A 239 18.18 -1.87 17.91
C VAL A 239 16.73 -1.95 18.37
N ILE A 240 15.94 -0.88 18.19
CA ILE A 240 14.53 -0.90 18.62
C ILE A 240 13.69 -1.88 17.79
N CYS A 241 13.96 -2.04 16.49
CA CYS A 241 13.33 -3.08 15.68
C CYS A 241 13.69 -4.49 16.17
N ALA A 242 14.96 -4.74 16.49
CA ALA A 242 15.42 -6.02 17.01
C ALA A 242 14.76 -6.38 18.36
N LEU A 243 14.74 -5.42 19.29
CA LEU A 243 14.02 -5.55 20.56
C LEU A 243 12.51 -5.77 20.35
N THR A 244 11.90 -5.07 19.40
CA THR A 244 10.47 -5.22 19.06
C THR A 244 10.16 -6.61 18.51
N SER A 245 11.01 -7.16 17.64
CA SER A 245 10.83 -8.52 17.12
C SER A 245 10.80 -9.55 18.25
N ARG A 246 11.69 -9.43 19.25
CA ARG A 246 11.71 -10.31 20.43
C ARG A 246 10.50 -10.06 21.36
N LEU A 247 10.15 -8.80 21.60
CA LEU A 247 9.00 -8.39 22.41
C LEU A 247 7.68 -8.98 21.89
N LEU A 248 7.44 -8.88 20.58
CA LEU A 248 6.21 -9.37 19.95
C LEU A 248 6.04 -10.89 20.09
N ARG A 249 7.15 -11.64 20.01
CA ARG A 249 7.13 -13.13 20.12
C ARG A 249 6.57 -13.61 21.45
N PHE A 250 7.00 -13.03 22.57
CA PHE A 250 6.50 -13.45 23.88
C PHE A 250 5.21 -12.73 24.30
N THR A 251 4.94 -11.53 23.78
CA THR A 251 3.72 -10.77 24.11
C THR A 251 2.48 -11.34 23.43
N TYR A 252 2.57 -11.72 22.15
CA TYR A 252 1.43 -12.19 21.34
C TYR A 252 1.50 -13.69 20.99
N GLY A 253 2.61 -14.34 21.30
CA GLY A 253 2.85 -15.76 21.04
C GLY A 253 3.20 -16.08 19.57
N PRO A 254 3.46 -17.35 19.26
CA PRO A 254 3.95 -17.79 17.94
C PRO A 254 2.92 -17.66 16.81
N SER A 255 1.63 -17.49 17.15
CA SER A 255 0.56 -17.29 16.17
C SER A 255 0.53 -15.88 15.56
N PHE A 256 1.27 -14.93 16.15
CA PHE A 256 1.34 -13.57 15.63
C PHE A 256 2.33 -13.52 14.45
N PRO A 257 2.04 -12.76 13.35
CA PRO A 257 2.93 -12.69 12.21
C PRO A 257 4.36 -12.29 12.60
N PRO A 258 5.41 -13.02 12.15
CA PRO A 258 6.77 -12.71 12.54
C PRO A 258 7.21 -11.37 11.95
N PHE A 259 7.75 -10.51 12.80
CA PHE A 259 8.41 -9.28 12.36
C PHE A 259 9.81 -9.63 11.83
N LYS A 260 9.92 -9.67 10.49
CA LYS A 260 11.14 -10.02 9.78
C LYS A 260 12.17 -8.90 9.89
N ILE A 261 13.27 -9.18 10.56
CA ILE A 261 14.47 -8.34 10.64
C ILE A 261 15.66 -9.12 10.08
N PRO A 262 16.71 -8.45 9.55
CA PRO A 262 17.93 -9.12 9.16
C PRO A 262 18.53 -9.94 10.32
N ASP A 263 19.12 -11.09 10.01
CA ASP A 263 19.71 -11.97 11.04
C ASP A 263 20.84 -11.28 11.81
N GLU A 264 21.59 -10.39 11.15
CA GLU A 264 22.62 -9.54 11.79
C GLU A 264 22.01 -8.63 12.86
N ASP A 265 20.87 -7.98 12.55
CA ASP A 265 20.17 -7.09 13.48
C ASP A 265 19.55 -7.91 14.64
N ALA A 266 19.06 -9.12 14.37
CA ALA A 266 18.54 -10.02 15.40
C ALA A 266 19.63 -10.49 16.39
N GLY A 267 20.84 -10.70 15.89
CA GLY A 267 22.01 -11.07 16.68
C GLY A 267 22.50 -10.00 17.66
N LEU A 268 22.01 -8.76 17.54
CA LEU A 268 22.32 -7.69 18.50
C LEU A 268 21.75 -7.95 19.89
N ILE A 269 20.66 -8.71 20.00
CA ILE A 269 19.98 -8.95 21.28
C ILE A 269 20.51 -10.25 21.91
N PRO A 270 21.16 -10.19 23.09
CA PRO A 270 21.71 -11.38 23.73
C PRO A 270 20.65 -12.47 23.93
N PRO A 271 20.92 -13.74 23.58
CA PRO A 271 19.97 -14.83 23.74
C PRO A 271 19.61 -15.09 25.21
N GLU A 272 20.52 -14.79 26.14
CA GLU A 272 20.34 -14.97 27.58
C GLU A 272 19.42 -13.92 28.22
N MET A 273 19.10 -12.83 27.52
CA MET A 273 18.28 -11.75 28.05
C MET A 273 16.82 -12.21 28.26
N ASP A 274 16.34 -12.13 29.50
CA ASP A 274 14.99 -12.56 29.87
C ASP A 274 13.89 -11.61 29.35
N ASN A 275 12.64 -12.05 29.40
CA ASN A 275 11.52 -11.28 28.83
C ASN A 275 11.27 -9.95 29.55
N GLU A 276 11.51 -9.89 30.86
CA GLU A 276 11.35 -8.65 31.64
C GLU A 276 12.43 -7.64 31.27
N CYS A 277 13.70 -8.07 31.20
CA CYS A 277 14.80 -7.23 30.75
C CYS A 277 14.58 -6.76 29.31
N VAL A 278 14.08 -7.61 28.40
CA VAL A 278 13.70 -7.20 27.03
C VAL A 278 12.65 -6.10 27.06
N ALA A 279 11.57 -6.26 27.84
CA ALA A 279 10.50 -5.25 27.90
C ALA A 279 11.00 -3.92 28.48
N GLN A 280 11.76 -3.95 29.58
CA GLN A 280 12.33 -2.75 30.18
C GLN A 280 13.34 -2.07 29.25
N THR A 281 14.25 -2.84 28.64
CA THR A 281 15.27 -2.34 27.71
C THR A 281 14.62 -1.72 26.48
N TRP A 282 13.63 -2.40 25.89
CA TRP A 282 12.85 -1.89 24.75
C TRP A 282 12.22 -0.54 25.05
N PHE A 283 11.52 -0.40 26.19
CA PHE A 283 10.85 0.85 26.54
C PHE A 283 11.86 2.00 26.74
N ARG A 284 12.99 1.72 27.40
CA ARG A 284 14.04 2.73 27.66
C ARG A 284 14.75 3.15 26.38
N PHE A 285 15.06 2.20 25.48
CA PHE A 285 15.65 2.50 24.16
C PHE A 285 14.69 3.27 23.27
N LEU A 286 13.39 2.95 23.28
CA LEU A 286 12.38 3.68 22.50
C LEU A 286 12.42 5.18 22.82
N HIS A 287 12.56 5.53 24.11
CA HIS A 287 12.61 6.92 24.57
C HIS A 287 14.01 7.53 24.64
N MET A 288 15.06 6.81 24.22
CA MET A 288 16.44 7.29 24.27
C MET A 288 16.69 8.41 23.25
N LEU A 289 16.05 8.37 22.08
CA LEU A 289 16.12 9.44 21.06
C LEU A 289 15.37 10.72 21.46
N SER A 290 14.69 10.73 22.62
CA SER A 290 13.78 11.80 23.06
C SER A 290 12.63 12.02 22.07
N ASN A 291 12.17 13.25 21.85
CA ASN A 291 11.12 13.52 20.87
C ASN A 291 11.73 13.56 19.45
N PRO A 292 11.41 12.59 18.58
CA PRO A 292 11.95 12.55 17.21
C PRO A 292 11.46 13.71 16.34
N VAL A 293 10.35 14.37 16.71
CA VAL A 293 9.81 15.52 15.98
C VAL A 293 10.69 16.75 16.09
N ASP A 294 11.49 16.88 17.15
CA ASP A 294 12.41 18.01 17.33
C ASP A 294 13.46 18.09 16.19
N LEU A 295 13.75 16.98 15.51
CA LEU A 295 14.61 16.94 14.31
C LEU A 295 14.07 17.79 13.16
N SER A 296 12.77 18.10 13.18
CA SER A 296 12.14 18.99 12.20
C SER A 296 12.40 20.48 12.45
N ASN A 297 12.98 20.82 13.60
CA ASN A 297 13.23 22.19 14.02
C ASN A 297 14.74 22.43 14.24
N PRO A 298 15.44 23.04 13.27
CA PRO A 298 16.85 23.36 13.39
C PRO A 298 17.23 24.19 14.62
N ALA A 299 16.32 25.05 15.11
CA ALA A 299 16.58 25.90 16.28
C ALA A 299 16.75 25.08 17.58
N ILE A 300 16.05 23.94 17.69
CA ILE A 300 16.20 23.06 18.87
C ILE A 300 17.59 22.41 18.84
N ILE A 301 18.05 21.95 17.67
CA ILE A 301 19.35 21.31 17.51
C ILE A 301 20.50 22.30 17.72
N SER A 302 20.39 23.50 17.16
CA SER A 302 21.41 24.54 17.33
C SER A 302 21.47 25.13 18.74
N SER A 303 20.44 24.93 19.56
CA SER A 303 20.42 25.33 20.97
C SER A 303 21.16 24.37 21.92
N THR A 304 21.73 23.27 21.40
CA THR A 304 22.50 22.33 22.22
C THR A 304 23.81 22.96 22.73
N PRO A 305 24.31 22.55 23.92
CA PRO A 305 25.44 23.24 24.58
C PRO A 305 26.70 23.40 23.71
N LYS A 306 27.12 22.34 23.01
CA LYS A 306 28.33 22.39 22.16
C LYS A 306 28.15 23.18 20.88
N PHE A 307 26.93 23.25 20.34
CA PHE A 307 26.63 24.17 19.25
C PHE A 307 26.80 25.61 19.73
N GLN A 308 26.21 25.96 20.89
CA GLN A 308 26.32 27.29 21.48
C GLN A 308 27.77 27.70 21.82
N GLU A 309 28.57 26.78 22.37
CA GLU A 309 30.00 27.01 22.63
C GLU A 309 30.77 27.34 21.34
N GLN A 310 30.50 26.63 20.24
CA GLN A 310 31.14 26.92 18.96
C GLN A 310 30.67 28.24 18.35
N PHE A 311 29.38 28.60 18.51
CA PHE A 311 28.88 29.91 18.11
C PHE A 311 29.59 31.06 18.85
N LEU A 312 29.88 30.88 20.15
CA LEU A 312 30.55 31.90 20.97
C LEU A 312 32.05 32.03 20.67
N ASN A 313 32.70 30.94 20.23
CA ASN A 313 34.13 30.92 19.93
C ASN A 313 34.48 31.54 18.56
N VAL A 314 33.53 31.63 17.63
CA VAL A 314 33.70 32.30 16.33
C VAL A 314 33.29 33.77 16.48
N SER A 315 34.28 34.61 16.76
CA SER A 315 34.25 36.07 16.86
C SER A 315 33.05 36.81 16.21
N GLY A 316 32.25 37.48 17.06
CA GLY A 316 31.79 38.87 16.87
C GLY A 316 30.82 39.23 15.73
N MET A 317 30.42 38.31 14.84
CA MET A 317 29.44 38.58 13.79
C MET A 317 28.28 37.60 13.94
N THR A 318 27.03 38.09 13.91
CA THR A 318 25.82 37.26 13.86
C THR A 318 25.79 36.48 12.53
N GLN A 319 26.51 35.36 12.46
CA GLN A 319 26.41 34.40 11.37
C GLN A 319 25.07 33.66 11.50
N GLU A 320 24.26 33.72 10.45
CA GLU A 320 22.94 33.12 10.37
C GLU A 320 22.99 31.60 10.70
N LEU A 321 21.98 31.09 11.43
CA LEU A 321 21.81 29.68 11.83
C LEU A 321 21.98 28.66 10.68
N ASN A 322 21.91 29.09 9.42
CA ASN A 322 21.83 28.26 8.22
C ASN A 322 23.19 27.87 7.60
N GLN A 323 24.33 28.20 8.21
CA GLN A 323 25.64 27.92 7.61
C GLN A 323 26.22 26.53 7.95
N TYR A 324 25.77 25.84 9.01
CA TYR A 324 26.29 24.51 9.34
C TYR A 324 25.74 23.42 8.39
N PRO A 325 26.61 22.70 7.63
CA PRO A 325 26.16 21.68 6.67
C PRO A 325 25.33 20.55 7.29
N CYS A 326 25.60 20.20 8.55
CA CYS A 326 24.84 19.16 9.28
C CYS A 326 23.35 19.49 9.46
N LEU A 327 22.99 20.77 9.57
CA LEU A 327 21.60 21.19 9.71
C LEU A 327 20.80 21.00 8.41
N LYS A 328 21.47 21.03 7.25
CA LYS A 328 20.85 20.72 5.94
C LYS A 328 20.45 19.25 5.81
N HIS A 329 21.03 18.35 6.60
CA HIS A 329 20.70 16.92 6.59
C HIS A 329 19.50 16.56 7.51
N LEU A 330 19.02 17.50 8.33
CA LEU A 330 17.93 17.26 9.29
C LEU A 330 16.63 16.73 8.65
N PRO A 331 16.16 17.21 7.48
CA PRO A 331 14.98 16.64 6.83
C PRO A 331 15.09 15.13 6.57
N GLN A 332 16.28 14.68 6.12
CA GLN A 332 16.54 13.27 5.85
C GLN A 332 16.61 12.45 7.14
N ILE A 333 17.22 13.01 8.20
CA ILE A 333 17.32 12.35 9.50
C ILE A 333 15.95 12.23 10.16
N PHE A 334 15.13 13.28 10.08
CA PHE A 334 13.73 13.27 10.52
C PHE A 334 12.93 12.20 9.78
N PHE A 335 13.06 12.10 8.46
CA PHE A 335 12.42 11.03 7.68
C PHE A 335 12.88 9.63 8.15
N ARG A 336 14.18 9.41 8.37
CA ARG A 336 14.70 8.13 8.89
C ARG A 336 14.12 7.79 10.26
N ALA A 337 13.95 8.77 11.15
CA ALA A 337 13.32 8.59 12.45
C ALA A 337 11.84 8.20 12.31
N MET A 338 11.07 8.90 11.46
CA MET A 338 9.66 8.58 11.20
C MET A 338 9.49 7.20 10.56
N ARG A 339 10.38 6.81 9.65
CA ARG A 339 10.39 5.47 9.07
C ARG A 339 10.66 4.39 10.13
N GLY A 340 11.57 4.64 11.07
CA GLY A 340 11.79 3.74 12.21
C GLY A 340 10.51 3.51 13.02
N ILE A 341 9.81 4.59 13.39
CA ILE A 341 8.54 4.51 14.14
C ILE A 341 7.45 3.81 13.32
N SER A 342 7.34 4.12 12.03
CA SER A 342 6.43 3.48 11.09
C SER A 342 6.63 1.96 11.02
N CYS A 343 7.90 1.50 10.98
CA CYS A 343 8.23 0.08 11.04
C CYS A 343 7.79 -0.58 12.36
N LEU A 344 7.92 0.12 13.49
CA LEU A 344 7.44 -0.39 14.78
C LEU A 344 5.91 -0.54 14.78
N VAL A 345 5.19 0.46 14.27
CA VAL A 345 3.72 0.41 14.13
C VAL A 345 3.31 -0.76 13.25
N ASP A 346 3.92 -0.92 12.07
CA ASP A 346 3.64 -2.03 11.16
C ASP A 346 3.88 -3.40 11.83
N ALA A 347 4.93 -3.51 12.66
CA ALA A 347 5.21 -4.69 13.45
C ALA A 347 4.08 -4.99 14.47
N PHE A 348 3.60 -3.97 15.21
CA PHE A 348 2.46 -4.13 16.13
C PHE A 348 1.14 -4.43 15.41
N LEU A 349 0.96 -3.92 14.19
CA LEU A 349 -0.20 -4.25 13.35
C LEU A 349 -0.08 -5.65 12.72
N GLY A 350 1.09 -6.27 12.77
CA GLY A 350 1.37 -7.58 12.15
C GLY A 350 1.40 -7.52 10.63
N ILE A 351 1.72 -6.35 10.06
CA ILE A 351 1.84 -6.15 8.61
C ILE A 351 3.27 -6.56 8.23
N SER A 352 3.44 -7.77 7.72
CA SER A 352 4.74 -8.25 7.23
C SER A 352 5.05 -7.63 5.87
N ARG A 353 5.53 -6.38 5.83
CA ARG A 353 6.21 -5.88 4.63
C ARG A 353 7.61 -6.50 4.57
N PRO A 354 8.04 -7.12 3.46
CA PRO A 354 9.47 -7.24 3.20
C PRO A 354 10.06 -5.82 3.23
N ARG A 355 11.32 -5.69 3.66
CA ARG A 355 12.07 -4.43 3.70
C ARG A 355 12.32 -3.94 2.26
N SER A 356 11.25 -3.60 1.56
CA SER A 356 11.19 -3.19 0.15
C SER A 356 10.89 -1.70 0.09
N ASP A 357 11.62 -0.98 -0.76
CA ASP A 357 11.61 0.46 -1.04
C ASP A 357 10.25 1.06 -1.44
N SER A 358 9.26 0.96 -0.56
CA SER A 358 7.85 1.33 -0.80
C SER A 358 7.37 2.52 0.06
N ALA A 359 8.30 3.23 0.71
CA ALA A 359 8.14 4.65 0.98
C ALA A 359 8.50 5.42 -0.31
N PRO A 360 7.99 6.65 -0.53
CA PRO A 360 8.27 7.35 -1.77
C PRO A 360 9.78 7.45 -2.04
N PRO A 361 10.34 6.86 -3.11
CA PRO A 361 11.72 7.10 -3.47
C PRO A 361 11.90 8.61 -3.70
N THR A 362 12.87 9.21 -3.02
CA THR A 362 13.39 10.54 -3.37
C THR A 362 14.07 10.49 -4.76
N PRO A 363 14.13 11.62 -5.49
CA PRO A 363 14.69 11.67 -6.84
C PRO A 363 16.12 11.13 -6.89
N VAL A 364 16.38 10.30 -7.91
CA VAL A 364 17.66 9.64 -8.16
C VAL A 364 18.69 10.69 -8.57
N ASN A 365 19.56 11.10 -7.63
CA ASN A 365 20.85 11.67 -8.00
C ASN A 365 21.88 10.53 -8.04
N ARG A 366 22.25 10.13 -9.27
CA ARG A 366 23.40 9.25 -9.53
C ARG A 366 24.66 9.96 -9.05
N LEU A 367 25.20 9.54 -7.90
CA LEU A 367 26.61 9.77 -7.57
C LEU A 367 27.27 8.43 -7.29
N SER A 368 28.13 8.07 -8.24
CA SER A 368 29.22 7.09 -8.24
C SER A 368 29.53 6.37 -6.93
N MET A 369 29.32 5.05 -6.91
CA MET A 369 30.11 4.12 -6.09
C MET A 369 31.33 3.62 -6.90
N PRO A 370 32.50 3.42 -6.29
CA PRO A 370 33.68 2.92 -6.99
C PRO A 370 33.47 1.47 -7.44
N GLN A 371 33.80 1.21 -8.71
CA GLN A 371 33.85 -0.13 -9.28
C GLN A 371 34.94 -0.96 -8.60
N ASN A 372 34.56 -2.10 -8.00
CA ASN A 372 35.49 -3.22 -7.85
C ASN A 372 35.30 -4.20 -9.01
N THR A 373 36.43 -4.54 -9.60
CA THR A 373 36.63 -5.21 -10.89
C THR A 373 36.49 -6.74 -10.84
N ALA A 374 35.96 -7.27 -11.95
CA ALA A 374 36.23 -8.57 -12.58
C ALA A 374 35.44 -9.79 -12.02
N ILE A 375 34.96 -10.78 -12.80
CA ILE A 375 35.26 -11.29 -14.15
C ILE A 375 33.97 -11.82 -14.84
N ASN A 376 33.88 -11.61 -16.16
CA ASN A 376 32.82 -12.06 -17.08
C ASN A 376 32.80 -13.58 -17.34
N THR A 377 31.60 -14.18 -17.45
CA THR A 377 31.27 -15.15 -18.53
C THR A 377 29.78 -15.04 -18.90
N THR A 378 29.53 -14.62 -20.15
CA THR A 378 28.24 -14.38 -20.83
C THR A 378 27.44 -15.65 -21.17
N PRO A 379 26.09 -15.59 -21.27
CA PRO A 379 25.33 -16.44 -22.18
C PRO A 379 24.92 -15.67 -23.46
N PRO A 380 24.94 -16.27 -24.65
CA PRO A 380 24.69 -15.56 -25.90
C PRO A 380 23.21 -15.50 -26.29
N HIS A 381 22.90 -14.38 -26.95
CA HIS A 381 21.73 -14.02 -27.72
C HIS A 381 21.56 -14.89 -29.00
N ASN A 382 20.33 -15.16 -29.46
CA ASN A 382 19.78 -14.80 -30.79
C ASN A 382 18.80 -15.77 -31.49
N ARG A 383 17.81 -15.12 -32.14
CA ARG A 383 17.22 -15.38 -33.49
C ARG A 383 16.09 -16.41 -33.72
N ARG A 384 14.91 -15.83 -33.97
CA ARG A 384 13.93 -16.00 -35.08
C ARG A 384 14.08 -17.15 -36.13
N HIS A 385 12.90 -17.78 -36.39
CA HIS A 385 12.39 -18.55 -37.58
C HIS A 385 13.11 -19.87 -37.93
N ARG A 386 12.50 -20.98 -38.38
CA ARG A 386 11.36 -21.24 -39.30
C ARG A 386 10.86 -22.70 -39.14
N ALA A 387 9.61 -22.95 -39.55
CA ALA A 387 8.87 -24.21 -39.54
C ALA A 387 9.48 -25.37 -40.37
N VAL A 388 9.25 -26.64 -39.95
CA VAL A 388 8.98 -27.81 -40.81
C VAL A 388 8.15 -28.86 -40.04
N THR A 389 7.17 -29.42 -40.76
CA THR A 389 6.28 -30.58 -40.60
C THR A 389 6.83 -31.82 -39.89
N VAL A 390 5.96 -32.57 -39.17
CA VAL A 390 6.15 -34.01 -38.94
C VAL A 390 4.83 -34.77 -39.10
N ASN A 391 4.87 -35.74 -40.02
CA ASN A 391 3.85 -36.74 -40.29
C ASN A 391 3.79 -37.83 -39.20
N LYS A 392 2.61 -38.42 -39.11
CA LYS A 392 2.17 -39.59 -38.34
C LYS A 392 3.03 -40.86 -38.58
N ALA A 393 3.24 -41.66 -37.52
CA ALA A 393 2.83 -43.08 -37.38
C ALA A 393 3.83 -44.02 -36.64
N THR A 394 3.24 -44.90 -35.82
CA THR A 394 3.58 -46.31 -35.50
C THR A 394 4.79 -46.71 -34.62
N MET A 395 4.43 -47.23 -33.44
CA MET A 395 4.76 -48.54 -32.82
C MET A 395 6.19 -49.15 -32.80
N LYS A 396 6.57 -49.49 -31.56
CA LYS A 396 7.13 -50.76 -31.00
C LYS A 396 8.63 -50.88 -30.62
N THR A 397 8.78 -51.46 -29.41
CA THR A 397 9.81 -52.38 -28.86
C THR A 397 11.16 -51.84 -28.37
N SER A 398 11.38 -51.88 -27.04
CA SER A 398 12.38 -52.69 -26.25
C SER A 398 13.79 -52.11 -26.23
N SER A 399 14.62 -52.06 -25.17
CA SER A 399 14.73 -52.57 -23.79
C SER A 399 16.01 -51.87 -23.25
N VAL A 400 16.15 -51.43 -22.00
CA VAL A 400 16.86 -52.12 -20.90
C VAL A 400 17.06 -51.11 -19.75
N THR A 401 16.93 -51.66 -18.55
CA THR A 401 17.07 -51.21 -17.15
C THR A 401 18.05 -50.10 -16.77
N THR A 402 17.66 -49.27 -15.79
CA THR A 402 18.35 -49.15 -14.49
C THR A 402 17.44 -48.51 -13.43
N ALA A 403 17.46 -49.09 -12.24
CA ALA A 403 16.57 -48.83 -11.12
C ALA A 403 16.91 -47.54 -10.36
N HIS A 404 15.91 -46.86 -9.78
CA HIS A 404 15.90 -46.44 -8.38
C HIS A 404 14.50 -45.98 -7.93
N ALA A 405 14.26 -46.18 -6.64
CA ALA A 405 12.97 -46.37 -5.98
C ALA A 405 12.10 -45.10 -5.84
N SER A 406 10.79 -45.30 -5.99
CA SER A 406 9.72 -44.36 -5.72
C SER A 406 9.25 -44.45 -4.26
N LYS A 407 9.13 -43.30 -3.58
CA LYS A 407 8.21 -43.12 -2.45
C LYS A 407 7.13 -42.13 -2.86
N VAL A 408 5.92 -42.66 -2.89
CA VAL A 408 4.64 -42.03 -3.22
C VAL A 408 4.20 -41.15 -2.04
N GLN A 409 3.74 -39.93 -2.32
CA GLN A 409 2.84 -39.21 -1.42
C GLN A 409 1.57 -38.85 -2.21
N HIS A 410 0.46 -39.46 -1.79
CA HIS A 410 -0.87 -39.37 -2.38
C HIS A 410 -1.45 -37.95 -2.30
N GLN A 411 -2.04 -37.50 -3.41
CA GLN A 411 -2.95 -36.36 -3.46
C GLN A 411 -4.35 -36.91 -3.81
N PRO A 412 -5.38 -36.79 -2.95
CA PRO A 412 -6.73 -37.17 -3.31
C PRO A 412 -7.41 -36.05 -4.11
N SER A 413 -7.79 -36.37 -5.34
CA SER A 413 -8.70 -35.60 -6.17
C SER A 413 -10.13 -35.78 -5.67
N SER A 414 -10.81 -34.68 -5.32
CA SER A 414 -12.27 -34.64 -5.30
C SER A 414 -12.75 -33.37 -5.98
N THR A 415 -13.55 -33.60 -7.02
CA THR A 415 -14.20 -32.63 -7.88
C THR A 415 -15.47 -32.11 -7.22
N SER A 416 -15.63 -30.79 -7.18
CA SER A 416 -16.93 -30.11 -6.98
C SER A 416 -16.86 -28.72 -7.65
N PRO A 417 -17.73 -28.39 -8.62
CA PRO A 417 -17.75 -27.07 -9.24
C PRO A 417 -18.90 -26.25 -8.65
N LEU A 418 -18.60 -25.29 -7.78
CA LEU A 418 -19.44 -24.12 -7.48
C LEU A 418 -18.71 -23.29 -6.43
N SER A 419 -17.91 -22.33 -6.90
CA SER A 419 -17.32 -21.30 -6.04
C SER A 419 -17.14 -20.01 -6.83
N SER A 420 -17.68 -18.95 -6.25
CA SER A 420 -17.67 -17.51 -6.53
C SER A 420 -16.53 -16.98 -7.42
N PRO A 421 -16.81 -16.06 -8.37
CA PRO A 421 -15.79 -15.34 -9.09
C PRO A 421 -15.33 -14.14 -8.25
N ASN A 422 -14.22 -14.29 -7.53
CA ASN A 422 -13.43 -13.18 -7.00
C ASN A 422 -12.09 -13.73 -6.51
N GLN A 423 -11.20 -14.09 -7.44
CA GLN A 423 -9.78 -14.25 -7.17
C GLN A 423 -8.99 -13.52 -8.26
N THR A 424 -8.84 -12.22 -8.08
CA THR A 424 -7.86 -11.41 -8.81
C THR A 424 -6.46 -11.77 -8.28
N SER A 425 -5.60 -12.27 -9.17
CA SER A 425 -4.23 -12.68 -8.89
C SER A 425 -3.27 -11.48 -8.73
N SER A 426 -3.44 -10.73 -7.66
CA SER A 426 -2.48 -9.73 -7.18
C SER A 426 -2.37 -9.87 -5.66
N GLU A 427 -1.15 -10.00 -5.12
CA GLU A 427 -0.91 -10.11 -3.67
C GLU A 427 -1.75 -9.08 -2.91
N PRO A 428 -2.79 -9.50 -2.16
CA PRO A 428 -3.55 -8.56 -1.36
C PRO A 428 -2.60 -7.98 -0.31
N ARG A 429 -2.59 -6.65 -0.19
CA ARG A 429 -1.84 -5.93 0.83
C ARG A 429 -2.04 -6.65 2.18
N PRO A 430 -0.97 -6.92 2.97
CA PRO A 430 -1.09 -7.75 4.16
C PRO A 430 -2.14 -7.17 5.10
N LEU A 431 -3.19 -7.95 5.37
CA LEU A 431 -4.21 -7.55 6.32
C LEU A 431 -3.60 -7.47 7.73
N PRO A 432 -4.00 -6.49 8.55
CA PRO A 432 -3.54 -6.42 9.94
C PRO A 432 -3.86 -7.71 10.72
N ALA A 433 -2.96 -8.14 11.59
CA ALA A 433 -3.10 -9.37 12.36
C ALA A 433 -4.41 -9.39 13.19
N PRO A 434 -5.12 -10.52 13.31
CA PRO A 434 -6.34 -10.61 14.12
C PRO A 434 -6.11 -10.27 15.61
N ARG A 435 -4.95 -10.69 16.14
CA ARG A 435 -4.53 -10.47 17.53
C ARG A 435 -3.80 -9.14 17.77
N ARG A 436 -3.78 -8.23 16.78
CA ARG A 436 -3.14 -6.91 16.91
C ARG A 436 -3.67 -6.10 18.12
N PRO A 437 -2.89 -5.17 18.67
CA PRO A 437 -3.33 -4.25 19.71
C PRO A 437 -4.52 -3.38 19.26
N LYS A 438 -5.19 -2.76 20.23
CA LYS A 438 -6.19 -1.71 19.97
C LYS A 438 -5.51 -0.46 19.42
N VAL A 439 -6.21 0.29 18.56
CA VAL A 439 -5.80 1.58 17.99
C VAL A 439 -5.40 2.57 19.09
N ASN A 440 -6.21 2.70 20.14
CA ASN A 440 -5.88 3.59 21.26
C ASN A 440 -4.56 3.19 21.95
N SER A 441 -4.25 1.90 22.07
CA SER A 441 -3.00 1.44 22.69
C SER A 441 -1.77 1.84 21.87
N ILE A 442 -1.86 1.76 20.53
CA ILE A 442 -0.80 2.18 19.62
C ILE A 442 -0.65 3.72 19.66
N LEU A 443 -1.77 4.45 19.66
CA LEU A 443 -1.77 5.91 19.71
C LEU A 443 -1.30 6.46 21.08
N ASN A 444 -1.53 5.75 22.18
CA ASN A 444 -0.96 6.13 23.48
C ASN A 444 0.57 6.08 23.46
N LEU A 445 1.17 5.20 22.66
CA LEU A 445 2.61 5.02 22.58
C LEU A 445 3.27 5.93 21.54
N PHE A 446 2.72 5.99 20.33
CA PHE A 446 3.32 6.70 19.19
C PHE A 446 2.54 7.94 18.74
N GLY A 447 1.31 8.12 19.22
CA GLY A 447 0.38 9.11 18.68
C GLY A 447 0.87 10.54 18.82
N SER A 448 1.48 10.92 19.94
CA SER A 448 2.04 12.28 20.11
C SER A 448 3.10 12.56 19.03
N TRP A 449 4.05 11.65 18.83
CA TRP A 449 5.10 11.82 17.83
C TRP A 449 4.55 11.83 16.41
N LEU A 450 3.61 10.93 16.09
CA LEU A 450 3.05 10.82 14.75
C LEU A 450 2.14 12.02 14.39
N PHE A 451 1.30 12.48 15.31
CA PHE A 451 0.46 13.66 15.07
C PHE A 451 1.32 14.91 14.94
N ASP A 452 2.27 15.15 15.85
CA ASP A 452 3.13 16.33 15.80
C ASP A 452 4.00 16.31 14.53
N ALA A 453 4.53 15.14 14.14
CA ALA A 453 5.26 14.96 12.88
C ALA A 453 4.42 15.25 11.62
N ALA A 454 3.14 14.89 11.64
CA ALA A 454 2.22 15.14 10.53
C ALA A 454 1.87 16.63 10.33
N PHE A 455 2.02 17.45 11.38
CA PHE A 455 1.77 18.89 11.35
C PHE A 455 3.02 19.76 11.21
N VAL A 456 4.21 19.15 11.11
CA VAL A 456 5.49 19.84 10.88
C VAL A 456 5.40 20.76 9.66
N HIS A 457 5.75 22.03 9.85
CA HIS A 457 5.74 23.11 8.84
C HIS A 457 4.40 23.29 8.11
N CYS A 458 3.30 22.80 8.69
CA CYS A 458 1.97 23.05 8.16
C CYS A 458 1.48 24.43 8.60
N LYS A 459 1.29 25.35 7.66
CA LYS A 459 0.66 26.65 7.94
C LYS A 459 -0.85 26.40 8.13
N LEU A 460 -1.33 26.41 9.38
CA LEU A 460 -2.77 26.40 9.63
C LEU A 460 -3.38 27.65 9.00
N HIS A 461 -4.28 27.46 8.03
CA HIS A 461 -5.08 28.56 7.52
C HIS A 461 -6.12 28.92 8.60
N ASN A 462 -6.10 30.17 9.08
CA ASN A 462 -7.11 30.75 9.98
C ASN A 462 -8.47 30.93 9.27
N GLY A 463 -9.04 29.85 8.74
CA GLY A 463 -10.28 29.86 7.96
C GLY A 463 -11.52 29.43 8.73
N ILE A 464 -11.39 28.94 9.96
CA ILE A 464 -12.50 28.34 10.75
C ILE A 464 -13.03 29.29 11.84
N ASN A 465 -12.46 30.49 11.99
CA ASN A 465 -12.95 31.50 12.95
C ASN A 465 -13.72 32.62 12.24
N ARG A 466 -14.96 32.34 11.85
CA ARG A 466 -16.04 33.33 11.79
C ARG A 466 -17.24 32.70 12.47
N ASP A 467 -17.20 32.68 13.80
CA ASP A 467 -18.36 33.00 14.64
C ASP A 467 -17.91 33.15 16.09
N SER A 468 -17.85 34.40 16.50
CA SER A 468 -17.69 34.80 17.89
C SER A 468 -18.97 34.49 18.66
N SER A 469 -19.10 33.27 19.18
CA SER A 469 -19.93 32.99 20.36
C SER A 469 -19.55 31.67 21.03
N MET A 470 -18.91 31.81 22.19
CA MET A 470 -18.95 30.92 23.36
C MET A 470 -18.40 29.47 23.22
N THR A 471 -17.30 29.24 23.94
CA THR A 471 -16.66 27.96 24.35
C THR A 471 -15.51 27.40 23.49
N ALA A 472 -14.44 28.20 23.37
CA ALA A 472 -13.08 27.67 23.11
C ALA A 472 -12.28 27.61 24.43
N ILE A 473 -12.29 26.46 25.10
CA ILE A 473 -11.19 26.05 25.99
C ILE A 473 -10.16 25.36 25.10
N ALA A 474 -9.39 26.17 24.38
CA ALA A 474 -8.15 25.72 23.76
C ALA A 474 -7.04 25.84 24.79
N THR A 475 -6.46 24.70 25.17
CA THR A 475 -5.19 24.60 25.88
C THR A 475 -4.09 25.27 25.08
N GLN A 476 -3.92 26.58 25.27
CA GLN A 476 -2.63 27.22 25.18
C GLN A 476 -1.77 26.69 26.33
N ALA A 477 -0.98 25.67 26.04
CA ALA A 477 0.14 25.25 26.88
C ALA A 477 1.40 25.22 26.02
N SER A 478 1.69 26.36 25.37
CA SER A 478 3.08 26.74 25.10
C SER A 478 3.60 27.37 26.39
N VAL A 479 4.40 26.62 27.15
CA VAL A 479 5.10 27.15 28.31
C VAL A 479 6.27 27.98 27.78
N GLU A 480 6.01 29.26 27.53
CA GLU A 480 7.06 30.26 27.36
C GLU A 480 7.82 30.42 28.68
N PHE A 481 9.09 30.03 28.67
CA PHE A 481 10.01 30.35 29.75
C PHE A 481 10.31 31.85 29.74
N ARG A 482 9.72 32.52 30.71
CA ARG A 482 9.97 33.92 31.09
C ARG A 482 11.42 34.12 31.53
N ARG A 483 12.26 34.76 30.71
CA ARG A 483 13.37 35.62 31.19
C ARG A 483 13.41 36.90 30.36
N LYS A 484 13.19 38.02 31.06
CA LYS A 484 13.17 39.39 30.54
C LYS A 484 14.53 39.79 29.95
N GLY A 485 14.50 40.39 28.76
CA GLY A 485 15.53 41.25 28.19
C GLY A 485 14.85 42.20 27.19
N SER A 486 14.85 43.48 27.55
CA SER A 486 14.38 44.71 26.87
C SER A 486 13.86 44.69 25.42
N GLN A 487 12.77 45.45 25.25
CA GLN A 487 12.11 45.88 24.03
C GLN A 487 13.03 46.63 23.03
N MET A 488 12.81 46.40 21.73
CA MET A 488 12.76 47.47 20.74
C MET A 488 11.93 47.05 19.53
N SER A 489 11.13 47.99 19.06
CA SER A 489 9.98 47.82 18.18
C SER A 489 10.33 47.88 16.68
N THR A 490 9.52 47.14 15.91
CA THR A 490 8.94 47.45 14.60
C THR A 490 9.82 47.77 13.38
N ASP A 491 9.50 47.00 12.33
CA ASP A 491 9.32 47.43 10.95
C ASP A 491 10.53 47.95 10.18
N THR A 492 10.99 47.12 9.24
CA THR A 492 11.14 47.40 7.80
C THR A 492 12.24 46.46 7.29
N MET A 493 11.92 45.43 6.49
CA MET A 493 12.80 45.03 5.38
C MET A 493 12.03 44.18 4.37
N ALA A 494 12.11 44.65 3.14
CA ALA A 494 11.42 44.15 1.96
C ALA A 494 11.85 42.74 1.57
N SER A 495 10.92 42.01 0.97
CA SER A 495 11.16 40.80 0.19
C SER A 495 12.18 41.08 -0.92
N ASN A 496 13.35 40.45 -0.87
CA ASN A 496 14.34 40.50 -1.94
C ASN A 496 14.16 39.27 -2.85
N PRO A 497 13.83 39.42 -4.14
CA PRO A 497 13.59 38.31 -5.05
C PRO A 497 14.86 38.01 -5.85
N MET A 498 15.82 37.28 -5.30
CA MET A 498 16.90 36.70 -6.11
C MET A 498 17.63 35.62 -5.33
N PHE A 499 17.12 34.39 -5.32
CA PHE A 499 17.95 33.18 -5.20
C PHE A 499 17.12 31.97 -5.64
N ASP A 500 17.66 31.26 -6.61
CA ASP A 500 17.06 30.11 -7.29
C ASP A 500 16.98 28.92 -6.31
N ALA A 501 15.77 28.57 -5.92
CA ALA A 501 15.44 27.50 -4.97
C ALA A 501 15.46 26.11 -5.65
N SER A 502 16.49 25.83 -6.46
CA SER A 502 16.45 24.76 -7.46
C SER A 502 17.41 23.58 -7.23
N GLU A 503 18.23 23.52 -6.16
CA GLU A 503 19.16 22.37 -6.00
C GLU A 503 18.96 21.41 -4.82
N PHE A 504 18.25 21.72 -3.73
CA PHE A 504 17.70 20.71 -2.79
C PHE A 504 16.59 21.36 -1.94
N PRO A 505 15.33 20.86 -1.90
CA PRO A 505 14.28 21.54 -1.17
C PRO A 505 14.43 21.32 0.35
N ASP A 506 14.22 22.38 1.13
CA ASP A 506 14.08 22.41 2.60
C ASP A 506 12.86 21.60 3.13
N ASN A 507 12.52 20.47 2.50
CA ASN A 507 11.19 19.89 2.62
C ASN A 507 11.20 18.69 3.58
N TYR A 508 10.82 18.94 4.83
CA TYR A 508 10.44 17.93 5.82
C TYR A 508 9.21 17.08 5.42
N GLU A 509 8.72 17.26 4.19
CA GLU A 509 7.56 16.63 3.60
C GLU A 509 7.64 15.10 3.54
N ALA A 510 8.83 14.52 3.33
CA ALA A 510 9.00 13.06 3.31
C ALA A 510 8.72 12.44 4.68
N GLY A 511 9.27 13.02 5.76
CA GLY A 511 8.99 12.59 7.13
C GLY A 511 7.53 12.81 7.53
N ARG A 512 6.95 13.94 7.11
CA ARG A 512 5.51 14.24 7.27
C ARG A 512 4.64 13.21 6.55
N ALA A 513 4.98 12.86 5.32
CA ALA A 513 4.25 11.88 4.51
C ALA A 513 4.28 10.49 5.17
N GLU A 514 5.42 10.07 5.71
CA GLU A 514 5.54 8.80 6.42
C GLU A 514 4.66 8.77 7.68
N ALA A 515 4.63 9.85 8.46
CA ALA A 515 3.77 9.98 9.63
C ALA A 515 2.27 9.93 9.27
N CYS A 516 1.84 10.69 8.26
CA CYS A 516 0.45 10.67 7.76
C CYS A 516 0.03 9.28 7.29
N GLY A 517 0.89 8.61 6.51
CA GLY A 517 0.63 7.25 6.03
C GLY A 517 0.53 6.25 7.16
N THR A 518 1.39 6.37 8.17
CA THR A 518 1.38 5.51 9.38
C THR A 518 0.08 5.68 10.16
N LEU A 519 -0.36 6.92 10.38
CA LEU A 519 -1.65 7.20 11.03
C LEU A 519 -2.82 6.61 10.24
N CYS A 520 -2.83 6.76 8.91
CA CYS A 520 -3.86 6.14 8.07
C CYS A 520 -3.93 4.62 8.29
N ARG A 521 -2.79 3.92 8.35
CA ARG A 521 -2.75 2.47 8.63
C ARG A 521 -3.26 2.12 10.03
N ILE A 522 -2.93 2.93 11.04
CA ILE A 522 -3.43 2.75 12.41
C ILE A 522 -4.96 2.83 12.42
N PHE A 523 -5.55 3.90 11.88
CA PHE A 523 -7.01 4.07 11.87
C PHE A 523 -7.71 3.03 10.99
N CYS A 524 -7.11 2.65 9.86
CA CYS A 524 -7.60 1.55 9.01
C CYS A 524 -7.53 0.16 9.67
N SER A 525 -6.81 0.04 10.79
CA SER A 525 -6.69 -1.22 11.53
C SER A 525 -7.73 -1.39 12.64
N LYS A 526 -8.67 -0.44 12.79
CA LYS A 526 -9.77 -0.53 13.78
C LYS A 526 -10.49 -1.88 13.71
N LYS A 527 -10.77 -2.49 14.87
CA LYS A 527 -11.59 -3.71 14.96
C LYS A 527 -13.08 -3.37 15.03
N THR A 528 -13.93 -4.29 14.60
CA THR A 528 -15.39 -4.18 14.77
C THR A 528 -15.73 -4.02 16.25
N GLY A 529 -16.54 -3.00 16.59
CA GLY A 529 -16.91 -2.70 17.98
C GLY A 529 -15.83 -2.00 18.82
N GLU A 530 -14.67 -1.65 18.24
CA GLU A 530 -13.63 -0.90 18.93
C GLU A 530 -13.94 0.61 18.92
N GLU A 531 -13.93 1.24 20.10
CA GLU A 531 -14.08 2.69 20.22
C GLU A 531 -12.74 3.41 20.26
N ILE A 532 -12.59 4.42 19.39
CA ILE A 532 -11.42 5.30 19.36
C ILE A 532 -11.75 6.58 20.12
N LEU A 533 -10.80 7.08 20.92
CA LEU A 533 -11.01 8.31 21.68
C LEU A 533 -11.31 9.50 20.75
N PRO A 534 -12.33 10.33 21.05
CA PRO A 534 -12.70 11.49 20.22
C PRO A 534 -11.53 12.46 19.96
N ALA A 535 -10.63 12.61 20.95
CA ALA A 535 -9.43 13.45 20.82
C ALA A 535 -8.45 12.96 19.74
N TYR A 536 -8.40 11.65 19.49
CA TYR A 536 -7.58 11.10 18.40
C TYR A 536 -8.29 11.21 17.05
N LEU A 537 -9.61 10.99 17.02
CA LEU A 537 -10.40 11.15 15.80
C LEU A 537 -10.37 12.59 15.28
N SER A 538 -10.54 13.58 16.16
CA SER A 538 -10.52 15.00 15.77
C SER A 538 -9.17 15.40 15.17
N ARG A 539 -8.05 15.03 15.81
CA ARG A 539 -6.70 15.27 15.28
C ARG A 539 -6.46 14.56 13.96
N PHE A 540 -6.98 13.35 13.80
CA PHE A 540 -6.85 12.58 12.57
C PHE A 540 -7.65 13.21 11.41
N TYR A 541 -8.87 13.68 11.66
CA TYR A 541 -9.66 14.38 10.64
C TYR A 541 -9.02 15.72 10.25
N MET A 542 -8.50 16.48 11.21
CA MET A 542 -7.71 17.69 10.90
C MET A 542 -6.50 17.37 10.02
N LEU A 543 -5.78 16.27 10.31
CA LEU A 543 -4.66 15.81 9.49
C LEU A 543 -5.11 15.48 8.07
N LEU A 544 -6.21 14.74 7.89
CA LEU A 544 -6.71 14.39 6.57
C LEU A 544 -7.13 15.63 5.78
N ILE A 545 -7.84 16.56 6.42
CA ILE A 545 -8.25 17.83 5.81
C ILE A 545 -7.03 18.59 5.29
N GLN A 546 -5.97 18.72 6.10
CA GLN A 546 -4.76 19.43 5.71
C GLN A 546 -3.87 18.65 4.73
N GLY A 547 -3.84 17.32 4.82
CA GLY A 547 -3.05 16.47 3.93
C GLY A 547 -3.65 16.33 2.54
N LEU A 548 -4.97 16.50 2.43
CA LEU A 548 -5.74 16.40 1.18
C LEU A 548 -6.15 17.75 0.58
N GLN A 549 -5.78 18.87 1.20
CA GLN A 549 -6.14 20.21 0.70
C GLN A 549 -5.39 20.55 -0.59
N ILE A 550 -6.11 21.04 -1.61
CA ILE A 550 -5.60 21.27 -2.97
C ILE A 550 -5.52 22.77 -3.35
N ALA A 551 -5.89 23.69 -2.45
CA ALA A 551 -6.05 25.12 -2.77
C ALA A 551 -4.75 25.82 -3.23
N ASP A 552 -3.91 26.27 -2.30
CA ASP A 552 -2.79 27.19 -2.64
C ASP A 552 -1.40 26.51 -2.65
N PHE A 553 -1.25 25.37 -1.99
CA PHE A 553 -0.01 24.57 -1.98
C PHE A 553 -0.32 23.08 -1.80
N VAL A 554 -0.06 22.28 -2.84
CA VAL A 554 -0.26 20.82 -2.80
C VAL A 554 1.04 20.14 -2.38
N CYS A 555 1.03 19.55 -1.18
CA CYS A 555 2.12 18.68 -0.74
C CYS A 555 1.95 17.29 -1.36
N HIS A 556 2.41 17.12 -2.60
CA HIS A 556 2.29 15.86 -3.36
C HIS A 556 2.73 14.58 -2.60
N PRO A 557 3.87 14.53 -1.88
CA PRO A 557 4.26 13.32 -1.15
C PRO A 557 3.30 12.98 -0.01
N VAL A 558 2.76 13.97 0.70
CA VAL A 558 1.80 13.76 1.79
C VAL A 558 0.46 13.28 1.22
N LEU A 559 -0.04 13.93 0.17
CA LEU A 559 -1.27 13.52 -0.52
C LEU A 559 -1.18 12.06 -0.98
N ALA A 560 -0.09 11.72 -1.69
CA ALA A 560 0.15 10.37 -2.17
C ALA A 560 0.21 9.35 -1.02
N SER A 561 0.88 9.68 0.08
CA SER A 561 0.98 8.79 1.24
C SER A 561 -0.37 8.56 1.92
N VAL A 562 -1.20 9.59 2.07
CA VAL A 562 -2.56 9.46 2.61
C VAL A 562 -3.39 8.53 1.73
N ILE A 563 -3.44 8.79 0.42
CA ILE A 563 -4.21 7.98 -0.54
C ILE A 563 -3.73 6.52 -0.54
N LEU A 564 -2.42 6.30 -0.58
CA LEU A 564 -1.85 4.95 -0.60
C LEU A 564 -2.18 4.17 0.67
N ASN A 565 -2.32 4.79 1.84
CA ASN A 565 -2.50 4.11 3.12
C ASN A 565 -3.94 4.14 3.67
N SER A 566 -4.90 4.77 2.97
CA SER A 566 -6.31 4.88 3.35
C SER A 566 -7.36 4.07 2.55
N PRO A 567 -7.06 3.10 1.64
CA PRO A 567 -8.11 2.40 0.89
C PRO A 567 -9.30 1.83 1.68
N PRO A 568 -9.13 1.20 2.86
CA PRO A 568 -10.25 0.65 3.61
C PRO A 568 -10.87 1.66 4.61
N LEU A 569 -10.46 2.94 4.59
CA LEU A 569 -10.79 3.90 5.63
C LEU A 569 -12.31 4.09 5.82
N PHE A 570 -13.04 4.24 4.72
CA PHE A 570 -14.51 4.40 4.74
C PHE A 570 -15.24 3.10 5.11
N CYS A 571 -14.56 1.95 5.05
CA CYS A 571 -15.11 0.66 5.49
C CYS A 571 -14.90 0.40 7.00
N CYS A 572 -14.18 1.26 7.72
CA CYS A 572 -13.81 1.05 9.12
C CYS A 572 -14.87 1.55 10.14
N ASP A 573 -15.98 2.13 9.68
CA ASP A 573 -17.06 2.67 10.52
C ASP A 573 -16.53 3.66 11.59
N LEU A 574 -15.78 4.67 11.14
CA LEU A 574 -15.23 5.70 12.03
C LEU A 574 -16.29 6.79 12.27
N LYS A 575 -16.54 7.14 13.53
CA LYS A 575 -17.53 8.15 13.92
C LYS A 575 -17.17 9.52 13.31
N GLY A 576 -18.00 10.03 12.40
CA GLY A 576 -17.82 11.34 11.78
C GLY A 576 -16.91 11.37 10.55
N ILE A 577 -16.60 10.20 9.95
CA ILE A 577 -15.74 10.11 8.77
C ILE A 577 -16.27 10.88 7.55
N ASP A 578 -17.58 11.11 7.47
CA ASP A 578 -18.20 11.78 6.32
C ASP A 578 -17.68 13.22 6.12
N VAL A 579 -17.17 13.86 7.18
CA VAL A 579 -16.58 15.21 7.13
C VAL A 579 -15.39 15.30 6.17
N VAL A 580 -14.64 14.21 5.98
CA VAL A 580 -13.45 14.21 5.10
C VAL A 580 -13.77 13.82 3.65
N VAL A 581 -14.99 13.36 3.34
CA VAL A 581 -15.40 12.89 2.00
C VAL A 581 -15.10 13.91 0.88
N PRO A 582 -15.42 15.21 1.00
CA PRO A 582 -15.15 16.19 -0.06
C PRO A 582 -13.68 16.29 -0.43
N TYR A 583 -12.80 16.22 0.57
CA TYR A 583 -11.35 16.32 0.37
C TYR A 583 -10.80 15.11 -0.37
N PHE A 584 -11.31 13.91 -0.08
CA PHE A 584 -10.99 12.72 -0.87
C PHE A 584 -11.50 12.82 -2.30
N ILE A 585 -12.73 13.30 -2.52
CA ILE A 585 -13.27 13.50 -3.88
C ILE A 585 -12.38 14.45 -4.68
N SER A 586 -12.00 15.59 -4.10
CA SER A 586 -11.09 16.54 -4.76
C SER A 586 -9.71 15.94 -5.05
N ALA A 587 -9.16 15.12 -4.16
CA ALA A 587 -7.90 14.41 -4.42
C ALA A 587 -8.03 13.41 -5.59
N LEU A 588 -9.14 12.68 -5.66
CA LEU A 588 -9.41 11.72 -6.74
C LEU A 588 -9.62 12.41 -8.09
N GLU A 589 -10.25 13.60 -8.12
CA GLU A 589 -10.42 14.43 -9.33
C GLU A 589 -9.08 14.87 -9.95
N THR A 590 -8.03 14.98 -9.13
CA THR A 590 -6.68 15.35 -9.56
C THR A 590 -5.87 14.14 -10.04
N ILE A 591 -6.03 12.98 -9.40
CA ILE A 591 -5.21 11.78 -9.66
C ILE A 591 -5.76 10.92 -10.80
N LEU A 592 -7.05 10.58 -10.81
CA LEU A 592 -7.61 9.55 -11.69
C LEU A 592 -7.80 9.99 -13.15
N PRO A 593 -8.24 11.22 -13.47
CA PRO A 593 -8.34 11.70 -14.85
C PRO A 593 -6.99 12.11 -15.48
N ASP A 594 -5.85 11.67 -14.91
CA ASP A 594 -4.48 11.99 -15.33
C ASP A 594 -4.09 13.48 -15.36
N ARG A 595 -4.88 14.36 -14.73
CA ARG A 595 -4.64 15.82 -14.75
C ARG A 595 -3.27 16.21 -14.20
N GLU A 596 -2.84 15.58 -13.10
CA GLU A 596 -1.56 15.88 -12.45
C GLU A 596 -0.70 14.65 -12.14
N LEU A 597 -1.00 13.48 -12.74
CA LEU A 597 -0.34 12.22 -12.39
C LEU A 597 1.19 12.27 -12.59
N SER A 598 1.68 13.04 -13.55
CA SER A 598 3.11 13.24 -13.80
C SER A 598 3.86 13.82 -12.59
N LYS A 599 3.22 14.69 -11.79
CA LYS A 599 3.81 15.30 -10.59
C LYS A 599 4.08 14.28 -9.48
N PHE A 600 3.33 13.17 -9.47
CA PHE A 600 3.46 12.11 -8.45
C PHE A 600 4.52 11.05 -8.82
N LYS A 601 4.92 10.95 -10.09
CA LYS A 601 5.87 9.91 -10.57
C LYS A 601 7.23 9.98 -9.89
N ILE A 602 7.63 11.17 -9.43
CA ILE A 602 8.90 11.38 -8.72
C ILE A 602 8.87 10.68 -7.36
N TYR A 603 7.69 10.61 -6.73
CA TYR A 603 7.53 10.14 -5.36
C TYR A 603 7.00 8.71 -5.30
N VAL A 604 6.04 8.30 -6.13
CA VAL A 604 5.37 7.01 -5.95
C VAL A 604 5.10 6.32 -7.27
N ASN A 605 4.92 4.99 -7.24
CA ASN A 605 4.48 4.26 -8.41
C ASN A 605 3.05 4.70 -8.80
N PRO A 606 2.85 5.29 -9.99
CA PRO A 606 1.55 5.81 -10.41
C PRO A 606 0.48 4.72 -10.51
N THR A 607 0.83 3.48 -10.88
CA THR A 607 -0.13 2.37 -10.98
C THR A 607 -0.71 2.01 -9.62
N GLU A 608 0.12 1.98 -8.58
CA GLU A 608 -0.31 1.70 -7.21
C GLU A 608 -1.09 2.86 -6.59
N LEU A 609 -0.70 4.11 -6.91
CA LEU A 609 -1.46 5.28 -6.50
C LEU A 609 -2.87 5.28 -7.13
N ARG A 610 -2.98 4.96 -8.42
CA ARG A 610 -4.26 4.80 -9.12
C ARG A 610 -5.06 3.64 -8.52
N ARG A 611 -4.45 2.49 -8.26
CA ARG A 611 -5.10 1.34 -7.60
C ARG A 611 -5.69 1.72 -6.24
N ALA A 612 -4.93 2.44 -5.40
CA ALA A 612 -5.41 2.92 -4.11
C ALA A 612 -6.55 3.93 -4.26
N SER A 613 -6.41 4.86 -5.20
CA SER A 613 -7.45 5.86 -5.53
C SER A 613 -8.75 5.22 -5.99
N ILE A 614 -8.67 4.19 -6.85
CA ILE A 614 -9.83 3.41 -7.31
C ILE A 614 -10.51 2.72 -6.14
N ASN A 615 -9.76 2.04 -5.25
CA ASN A 615 -10.36 1.41 -4.06
C ASN A 615 -11.12 2.42 -3.17
N ILE A 616 -10.55 3.61 -2.97
CA ILE A 616 -11.23 4.69 -2.22
C ILE A 616 -12.50 5.10 -2.97
N LEU A 617 -12.43 5.33 -4.28
CA LEU A 617 -13.59 5.67 -5.11
C LEU A 617 -14.71 4.62 -4.96
N LEU A 618 -14.36 3.33 -5.02
CA LEU A 618 -15.32 2.23 -4.85
C LEU A 618 -16.03 2.29 -3.49
N SER A 619 -15.34 2.70 -2.42
CA SER A 619 -15.96 2.87 -1.09
C SER A 619 -16.85 4.11 -0.98
N LEU A 620 -16.65 5.11 -1.84
CA LEU A 620 -17.44 6.35 -1.86
C LEU A 620 -18.68 6.28 -2.75
N LEU A 621 -18.68 5.41 -3.78
CA LEU A 621 -19.78 5.26 -4.74
C LEU A 621 -21.15 4.95 -4.10
N PRO A 622 -21.26 4.15 -3.02
CA PRO A 622 -22.55 3.88 -2.38
C PRO A 622 -23.11 5.05 -1.55
N LEU A 623 -22.28 6.03 -1.14
CA LEU A 623 -22.69 7.07 -0.18
C LEU A 623 -23.83 7.97 -0.68
N PRO A 624 -23.82 8.47 -1.95
CA PRO A 624 -24.92 9.27 -2.48
C PRO A 624 -26.27 8.55 -2.43
N HIS A 625 -26.27 7.25 -2.69
CA HIS A 625 -27.45 6.40 -2.72
C HIS A 625 -27.91 5.98 -1.33
N HIS A 626 -26.99 5.77 -0.39
CA HIS A 626 -27.29 5.39 1.00
C HIS A 626 -27.88 6.57 1.80
N PHE A 627 -27.25 7.74 1.74
CA PHE A 627 -27.68 8.92 2.52
C PHE A 627 -28.69 9.80 1.78
N GLY A 628 -28.78 9.71 0.45
CA GLY A 628 -29.79 10.39 -0.37
C GLY A 628 -29.85 11.90 -0.13
N THR A 629 -30.99 12.37 0.37
CA THR A 629 -31.31 13.79 0.62
C THR A 629 -30.91 14.27 2.01
N ILE A 630 -30.24 13.46 2.84
CA ILE A 630 -29.74 13.89 4.14
C ILE A 630 -28.85 15.12 3.94
N LYS A 631 -29.26 16.21 4.57
CA LYS A 631 -28.51 17.47 4.59
C LYS A 631 -27.30 17.25 5.46
N SER A 632 -26.12 17.44 4.89
CA SER A 632 -24.92 17.44 5.70
C SER A 632 -24.59 18.85 6.15
N GLU A 633 -24.84 19.14 7.41
CA GLU A 633 -24.56 20.46 8.02
C GLU A 633 -23.06 20.79 8.06
N VAL A 634 -22.18 19.78 7.96
CA VAL A 634 -20.72 19.94 8.12
C VAL A 634 -19.94 19.70 6.83
N VAL A 635 -20.50 18.98 5.84
CA VAL A 635 -19.71 18.48 4.71
C VAL A 635 -19.37 19.57 3.67
N LEU A 636 -20.14 20.65 3.55
CA LEU A 636 -19.97 21.61 2.45
C LEU A 636 -20.07 23.07 2.90
N GLU A 637 -19.13 23.50 3.75
CA GLU A 637 -18.77 24.93 3.85
C GLU A 637 -18.18 25.39 2.51
N GLY A 638 -19.04 25.72 1.54
CA GLY A 638 -18.93 26.82 0.58
C GLY A 638 -17.63 27.11 -0.20
N LYS A 639 -16.59 26.28 -0.18
CA LYS A 639 -15.28 26.58 -0.83
C LYS A 639 -14.95 25.70 -2.04
N PHE A 640 -15.83 24.78 -2.42
CA PHE A 640 -15.60 23.84 -3.53
C PHE A 640 -16.44 24.16 -4.78
N SER A 641 -17.08 25.32 -4.82
CA SER A 641 -17.70 25.89 -6.02
C SER A 641 -16.71 26.84 -6.67
N ASN A 642 -16.34 26.61 -7.93
CA ASN A 642 -15.50 27.53 -8.73
C ASN A 642 -16.24 28.80 -9.19
N ASP A 643 -17.51 28.97 -8.83
CA ASP A 643 -18.28 30.16 -9.17
C ASP A 643 -18.24 31.18 -8.02
N ASP A 644 -17.34 32.16 -8.13
CA ASP A 644 -17.24 33.36 -7.28
C ASP A 644 -18.49 34.28 -7.37
N SER A 645 -19.61 33.83 -7.96
CA SER A 645 -20.74 34.69 -8.29
C SER A 645 -22.14 34.15 -7.95
N SER A 646 -22.28 33.06 -7.19
CA SER A 646 -23.62 32.62 -6.74
C SER A 646 -23.76 32.49 -5.22
N THR A 647 -24.76 33.19 -4.71
CA THR A 647 -25.32 33.18 -3.34
C THR A 647 -25.02 31.93 -2.51
N TYR A 648 -24.32 32.14 -1.40
CA TYR A 648 -24.13 31.22 -0.28
C TYR A 648 -25.48 30.81 0.35
N ASP A 649 -26.25 29.88 -0.23
CA ASP A 649 -27.37 29.24 0.51
C ASP A 649 -28.08 28.06 -0.20
N LYS A 650 -27.33 27.12 -0.80
CA LYS A 650 -27.93 25.81 -1.16
C LYS A 650 -27.32 24.71 -0.31
N PRO A 651 -28.08 24.08 0.61
CA PRO A 651 -27.58 22.97 1.40
C PRO A 651 -27.25 21.83 0.45
N VAL A 652 -26.00 21.43 0.43
CA VAL A 652 -25.52 20.42 -0.50
C VAL A 652 -25.79 19.04 0.11
N THR A 653 -26.57 18.21 -0.59
CA THR A 653 -26.96 16.86 -0.17
C THR A 653 -25.97 15.82 -0.66
N PHE A 654 -25.89 14.64 -0.04
CA PHE A 654 -25.05 13.54 -0.55
C PHE A 654 -25.38 13.14 -1.99
N LEU A 655 -26.64 13.26 -2.42
CA LEU A 655 -27.06 13.00 -3.79
C LEU A 655 -26.33 13.88 -4.84
N SER A 656 -25.93 15.11 -4.49
CA SER A 656 -25.23 15.99 -5.45
C SER A 656 -23.77 15.56 -5.68
N LEU A 657 -23.22 14.67 -4.84
CA LEU A 657 -21.89 14.09 -5.05
C LEU A 657 -21.91 13.01 -6.14
N LYS A 658 -23.08 12.44 -6.48
CA LYS A 658 -23.25 11.38 -7.48
C LYS A 658 -22.58 11.76 -8.81
N LEU A 659 -22.92 12.93 -9.36
CA LEU A 659 -22.38 13.38 -10.65
C LEU A 659 -20.85 13.51 -10.63
N ARG A 660 -20.28 14.05 -9.54
CA ARG A 660 -18.82 14.18 -9.37
C ARG A 660 -18.15 12.81 -9.38
N LEU A 661 -18.64 11.88 -8.55
CA LEU A 661 -18.10 10.53 -8.45
C LEU A 661 -18.20 9.75 -9.77
N VAL A 662 -19.34 9.85 -10.47
CA VAL A 662 -19.54 9.25 -11.79
C VAL A 662 -18.57 9.83 -12.83
N ASN A 663 -18.37 11.14 -12.84
CA ASN A 663 -17.41 11.77 -13.75
C ASN A 663 -15.96 11.35 -13.45
N ILE A 664 -15.58 11.19 -12.19
CA ILE A 664 -14.28 10.65 -11.80
C ILE A 664 -14.14 9.19 -12.29
N LEU A 665 -15.16 8.36 -12.10
CA LEU A 665 -15.16 6.96 -12.54
C LEU A 665 -14.99 6.84 -14.07
N ILE A 666 -15.73 7.65 -14.83
CA ILE A 666 -15.61 7.70 -16.30
C ILE A 666 -14.24 8.20 -16.72
N GLY A 667 -13.73 9.27 -16.07
CA GLY A 667 -12.39 9.80 -16.32
C GLY A 667 -11.30 8.77 -16.03
N ALA A 668 -11.44 8.00 -14.94
CA ALA A 668 -10.54 6.91 -14.59
C ALA A 668 -10.53 5.82 -15.68
N LEU A 669 -11.71 5.40 -16.16
CA LEU A 669 -11.81 4.37 -17.20
C LEU A 669 -11.17 4.81 -18.53
N GLN A 670 -11.22 6.12 -18.83
CA GLN A 670 -10.66 6.65 -20.07
C GLN A 670 -9.13 6.70 -20.09
N THR A 671 -8.51 6.87 -18.93
CA THR A 671 -7.06 7.06 -18.77
C THR A 671 -6.33 5.81 -18.27
N GLU A 672 -7.05 4.84 -17.70
CA GLU A 672 -6.42 3.66 -17.10
C GLU A 672 -5.71 2.77 -18.12
N THR A 673 -4.52 2.31 -17.74
CA THR A 673 -3.69 1.43 -18.57
C THR A 673 -3.43 0.07 -17.92
N ASP A 674 -3.55 -0.05 -16.59
CA ASP A 674 -3.33 -1.32 -15.90
C ASP A 674 -4.56 -2.24 -16.03
N PRO A 675 -4.39 -3.52 -16.42
CA PRO A 675 -5.52 -4.44 -16.59
C PRO A 675 -6.32 -4.67 -15.31
N ASN A 676 -5.67 -4.84 -14.17
CA ASN A 676 -6.36 -5.10 -12.89
C ASN A 676 -7.16 -3.87 -12.45
N ASN A 677 -6.57 -2.68 -12.54
CA ASN A 677 -7.28 -1.43 -12.25
C ASN A 677 -8.49 -1.24 -13.18
N THR A 678 -8.34 -1.55 -14.46
CA THR A 678 -9.43 -1.46 -15.44
C THR A 678 -10.58 -2.39 -15.06
N GLN A 679 -10.30 -3.64 -14.67
CA GLN A 679 -11.32 -4.58 -14.19
C GLN A 679 -12.09 -4.04 -12.97
N MET A 680 -11.40 -3.45 -12.00
CA MET A 680 -12.03 -2.85 -10.83
C MET A 680 -12.97 -1.70 -11.20
N ILE A 681 -12.55 -0.83 -12.14
CA ILE A 681 -13.37 0.28 -12.63
C ILE A 681 -14.60 -0.23 -13.38
N LEU A 682 -14.45 -1.26 -14.23
CA LEU A 682 -15.57 -1.89 -14.95
C LEU A 682 -16.60 -2.49 -13.98
N GLY A 683 -16.15 -3.18 -12.92
CA GLY A 683 -17.04 -3.69 -11.89
C GLY A 683 -17.78 -2.58 -11.13
N ALA A 684 -17.06 -1.50 -10.79
CA ALA A 684 -17.67 -0.32 -10.16
C ALA A 684 -18.72 0.35 -11.05
N MET A 685 -18.48 0.40 -12.37
CA MET A 685 -19.42 0.91 -13.37
C MET A 685 -20.72 0.10 -13.42
N LEU A 686 -20.63 -1.23 -13.34
CA LEU A 686 -21.83 -2.08 -13.30
C LEU A 686 -22.67 -1.77 -12.05
N ASN A 687 -22.03 -1.75 -10.88
CA ASN A 687 -22.72 -1.56 -9.61
C ASN A 687 -23.44 -0.20 -9.56
N ILE A 688 -22.77 0.89 -9.96
CA ILE A 688 -23.39 2.22 -9.90
C ILE A 688 -24.58 2.38 -10.85
N VAL A 689 -24.56 1.71 -12.01
CA VAL A 689 -25.71 1.67 -12.94
C VAL A 689 -26.86 0.88 -12.33
N GLN A 690 -26.58 -0.31 -11.78
CA GLN A 690 -27.59 -1.17 -11.15
C GLN A 690 -28.23 -0.50 -9.94
N ASP A 691 -27.43 0.08 -9.06
CA ASP A 691 -27.89 0.79 -7.86
C ASP A 691 -28.75 2.02 -8.23
N SER A 692 -28.33 2.78 -9.25
CA SER A 692 -29.10 3.92 -9.75
C SER A 692 -30.45 3.49 -10.34
N ALA A 693 -30.47 2.42 -11.15
CA ALA A 693 -31.70 1.90 -11.75
C ALA A 693 -32.66 1.34 -10.70
N LEU A 694 -32.14 0.62 -9.70
CA LEU A 694 -32.92 0.07 -8.60
C LEU A 694 -33.60 1.17 -7.78
N LEU A 695 -32.86 2.23 -7.44
CA LEU A 695 -33.38 3.33 -6.64
C LEU A 695 -34.40 4.18 -7.40
N GLU A 696 -34.19 4.43 -8.69
CA GLU A 696 -35.19 5.08 -9.54
C GLU A 696 -36.47 4.24 -9.63
N ALA A 697 -36.36 2.91 -9.77
CA ALA A 697 -37.52 2.02 -9.79
C ALA A 697 -38.30 2.01 -8.47
N ILE A 698 -37.62 2.05 -7.32
CA ILE A 698 -38.26 2.13 -6.00
C ILE A 698 -38.97 3.49 -5.83
N GLY A 699 -38.34 4.59 -6.27
CA GLY A 699 -38.93 5.93 -6.22
C GLY A 699 -40.26 6.02 -6.98
N CYS A 700 -40.30 5.48 -8.21
CA CYS A 700 -41.51 5.44 -9.02
C CYS A 700 -42.66 4.61 -8.40
N GLN A 701 -42.35 3.58 -7.60
CA GLN A 701 -43.36 2.77 -6.90
C GLN A 701 -43.95 3.47 -5.66
N MET A 702 -43.18 4.33 -4.99
CA MET A 702 -43.69 5.11 -3.86
C MET A 702 -44.63 6.24 -4.30
N GLU A 703 -44.37 6.87 -5.45
CA GLU A 703 -45.24 7.92 -5.99
C GLU A 703 -46.58 7.38 -6.54
N THR A 704 -46.64 6.11 -6.93
CA THR A 704 -47.86 5.46 -7.46
C THR A 704 -48.80 4.89 -6.39
N ASN A 705 -48.37 4.81 -5.13
CA ASN A 705 -49.20 4.39 -3.99
C ASN A 705 -49.73 5.56 -3.12
N GLY A 706 -49.35 6.81 -3.43
CA GLY A 706 -49.93 8.01 -2.84
C GLY A 706 -51.17 8.43 -3.62
N GLY A 707 -52.36 8.28 -3.03
CA GLY A 707 -53.64 8.54 -3.66
C GLY A 707 -53.75 9.89 -4.38
N GLU A 708 -54.56 9.88 -5.44
CA GLU A 708 -54.98 11.04 -6.23
C GLU A 708 -55.30 12.26 -5.35
N ASN A 709 -54.46 13.30 -5.49
CA ASN A 709 -54.73 14.74 -5.33
C ASN A 709 -53.51 15.46 -4.74
N ASN A 710 -52.55 15.82 -5.58
CA ASN A 710 -52.00 17.18 -5.66
C ASN A 710 -50.87 17.22 -6.68
N LEU A 711 -51.10 17.94 -7.78
CA LEU A 711 -50.13 18.29 -8.80
C LEU A 711 -49.06 19.24 -8.22
N PHE A 712 -48.11 18.73 -7.44
CA PHE A 712 -46.85 19.43 -7.18
C PHE A 712 -45.89 19.15 -8.34
N LYS A 713 -45.91 20.06 -9.33
CA LYS A 713 -44.80 20.23 -10.28
C LYS A 713 -43.53 20.51 -9.48
N SER A 714 -42.67 19.50 -9.33
CA SER A 714 -41.33 19.69 -8.80
C SER A 714 -40.52 20.59 -9.73
N HIS A 715 -40.14 21.75 -9.20
CA HIS A 715 -39.25 22.71 -9.83
C HIS A 715 -37.83 22.14 -9.97
N SER A 716 -37.51 21.51 -11.10
CA SER A 716 -36.13 21.40 -11.60
C SER A 716 -35.88 22.53 -12.61
N ARG A 717 -35.71 23.76 -12.10
CA ARG A 717 -35.12 24.86 -12.88
C ARG A 717 -33.64 24.98 -12.51
N THR A 718 -32.78 24.47 -13.38
CA THR A 718 -31.46 25.05 -13.64
C THR A 718 -31.23 25.06 -15.15
N ASN A 719 -30.94 26.25 -15.65
CA ASN A 719 -30.89 26.71 -17.04
C ASN A 719 -30.17 25.78 -18.04
N SER A 720 -30.87 25.45 -19.12
CA SER A 720 -30.35 25.60 -20.49
C SER A 720 -31.51 25.99 -21.41
N GLY A 721 -31.58 27.28 -21.74
CA GLY A 721 -32.56 27.80 -22.69
C GLY A 721 -32.16 27.40 -24.11
N ILE A 722 -32.93 26.53 -24.75
CA ILE A 722 -32.94 26.39 -26.21
C ILE A 722 -34.20 27.08 -26.71
N SER A 723 -34.00 28.22 -27.37
CA SER A 723 -35.02 28.94 -28.11
C SER A 723 -35.46 28.10 -29.31
N THR A 724 -36.70 27.62 -29.27
CA THR A 724 -37.39 27.02 -30.42
C THR A 724 -37.95 28.14 -31.31
N ALA A 725 -37.23 28.50 -32.37
CA ALA A 725 -37.79 29.30 -33.46
C ALA A 725 -37.05 29.01 -34.79
N SER A 726 -37.51 28.00 -35.52
CA SER A 726 -37.66 28.05 -36.98
C SER A 726 -38.29 26.73 -37.45
N GLY A 727 -39.58 26.79 -37.79
CA GLY A 727 -40.28 25.69 -38.44
C GLY A 727 -39.95 25.59 -39.93
N GLY A 728 -40.07 24.37 -40.46
CA GLY A 728 -40.28 24.09 -41.87
C GLY A 728 -39.06 23.55 -42.63
N SER A 729 -38.87 22.24 -42.66
CA SER A 729 -39.32 21.41 -43.80
C SER A 729 -39.05 19.93 -43.49
N THR A 730 -40.01 19.10 -43.90
CA THR A 730 -39.93 17.65 -43.91
C THR A 730 -39.15 17.20 -45.14
N GLU A 731 -38.00 16.56 -44.97
CA GLU A 731 -37.47 15.58 -45.92
C GLU A 731 -36.51 14.62 -45.20
N PRO A 732 -36.63 13.29 -45.39
CA PRO A 732 -35.80 12.31 -44.72
C PRO A 732 -34.50 12.11 -45.52
N THR A 733 -33.38 12.56 -44.99
CA THR A 733 -32.06 12.17 -45.51
C THR A 733 -31.35 11.24 -44.53
N THR A 734 -30.82 10.19 -45.13
CA THR A 734 -30.06 9.03 -44.64
C THR A 734 -29.19 9.24 -43.38
N PRO A 735 -29.06 8.21 -42.51
CA PRO A 735 -28.16 8.26 -41.36
C PRO A 735 -26.70 8.14 -41.83
N ASP A 736 -25.98 9.26 -41.90
CA ASP A 736 -24.54 9.26 -42.13
C ASP A 736 -23.80 8.64 -40.93
N SER A 737 -23.01 7.59 -41.21
CA SER A 737 -22.28 6.78 -40.23
C SER A 737 -21.03 7.47 -39.63
N GLU A 738 -20.84 8.78 -39.85
CA GLU A 738 -19.60 9.48 -39.54
C GLU A 738 -19.77 10.73 -38.66
N ARG A 739 -20.69 10.73 -37.68
CA ARG A 739 -20.56 11.69 -36.58
C ARG A 739 -19.36 11.29 -35.70
N PRO A 740 -18.42 12.21 -35.40
CA PRO A 740 -17.30 11.87 -34.52
C PRO A 740 -17.84 11.42 -33.15
N ALA A 741 -17.42 10.25 -32.68
CA ALA A 741 -17.83 9.70 -31.38
C ALA A 741 -17.64 10.69 -30.20
N GLN A 742 -16.72 11.65 -30.36
CA GLN A 742 -16.45 12.74 -29.42
C GLN A 742 -17.59 13.78 -29.33
N ALA A 743 -18.38 13.97 -30.39
CA ALA A 743 -19.53 14.87 -30.40
C ALA A 743 -20.73 14.26 -29.65
N LEU A 744 -21.00 12.96 -29.85
CA LEU A 744 -22.04 12.23 -29.11
C LEU A 744 -21.70 12.13 -27.62
N LEU A 745 -20.43 11.89 -27.27
CA LEU A 745 -19.97 11.89 -25.86
C LEU A 745 -20.21 13.23 -25.15
N ARG A 746 -20.27 14.36 -25.87
CA ARG A 746 -20.60 15.68 -25.30
C ARG A 746 -22.10 15.86 -25.05
N ASP A 747 -22.96 15.39 -25.95
CA ASP A 747 -24.42 15.46 -25.75
C ASP A 747 -24.89 14.54 -24.62
N TYR A 748 -24.28 13.35 -24.47
CA TYR A 748 -24.58 12.42 -23.35
C TYR A 748 -23.93 12.81 -22.02
N ALA A 749 -22.94 13.71 -22.02
CA ALA A 749 -22.34 14.22 -20.78
C ALA A 749 -23.34 15.04 -19.94
N LEU A 750 -24.43 15.50 -20.55
CA LEU A 750 -25.48 16.28 -19.88
C LEU A 750 -26.54 15.42 -19.16
N ASN A 751 -26.58 14.09 -19.38
CA ASN A 751 -27.66 13.21 -18.87
C ASN A 751 -27.22 12.11 -17.87
N THR A 752 -25.97 12.14 -17.36
CA THR A 752 -25.46 11.10 -16.43
C THR A 752 -26.06 11.11 -15.03
N ASP A 753 -26.93 12.08 -14.73
CA ASP A 753 -27.67 12.10 -13.47
C ASP A 753 -28.74 11.00 -13.39
N THR A 754 -29.25 10.54 -14.54
CA THR A 754 -30.26 9.48 -14.64
C THR A 754 -29.64 8.09 -14.83
N ALA A 755 -30.30 7.03 -14.36
CA ALA A 755 -29.86 5.66 -14.61
C ALA A 755 -29.84 5.33 -16.11
N ALA A 756 -30.80 5.85 -16.88
CA ALA A 756 -30.84 5.70 -18.33
C ALA A 756 -29.62 6.32 -19.02
N GLY A 757 -29.30 7.59 -18.71
CA GLY A 757 -28.15 8.27 -19.30
C GLY A 757 -26.83 7.64 -18.88
N LEU A 758 -26.72 7.16 -17.64
CA LEU A 758 -25.54 6.43 -17.17
C LEU A 758 -25.37 5.07 -17.86
N LEU A 759 -26.46 4.33 -18.07
CA LEU A 759 -26.49 3.06 -18.82
C LEU A 759 -26.03 3.27 -20.27
N ILE A 760 -26.62 4.23 -20.98
CA ILE A 760 -26.27 4.55 -22.37
C ILE A 760 -24.79 4.93 -22.49
N ARG A 761 -24.31 5.85 -21.63
CA ARG A 761 -22.90 6.27 -21.64
C ARG A 761 -21.95 5.12 -21.33
N SER A 762 -22.34 4.20 -20.44
CA SER A 762 -21.56 3.00 -20.12
C SER A 762 -21.47 2.05 -21.31
N ILE A 763 -22.60 1.79 -21.99
CA ILE A 763 -22.65 0.97 -23.21
C ILE A 763 -21.72 1.57 -24.26
N HIS A 764 -21.84 2.87 -24.57
CA HIS A 764 -21.00 3.52 -25.58
C HIS A 764 -19.51 3.44 -25.27
N LEU A 765 -19.12 3.77 -24.04
CA LEU A 765 -17.71 3.82 -23.67
C LEU A 765 -17.07 2.43 -23.73
N VAL A 766 -17.76 1.42 -23.20
CA VAL A 766 -17.26 0.04 -23.13
C VAL A 766 -17.20 -0.58 -24.51
N THR A 767 -18.25 -0.44 -25.34
CA THR A 767 -18.30 -0.95 -26.71
C THR A 767 -17.20 -0.34 -27.60
N GLN A 768 -16.99 0.97 -27.50
CA GLN A 768 -15.92 1.69 -28.20
C GLN A 768 -14.54 1.19 -27.78
N ARG A 769 -14.28 1.06 -26.47
CA ARG A 769 -12.97 0.65 -25.94
C ARG A 769 -12.68 -0.83 -26.20
N LEU A 770 -13.71 -1.69 -26.12
CA LEU A 770 -13.61 -3.10 -26.46
C LEU A 770 -13.13 -3.31 -27.90
N ASN A 771 -13.71 -2.57 -28.86
CA ASN A 771 -13.38 -2.70 -30.28
C ASN A 771 -12.10 -1.97 -30.73
N SER A 772 -11.64 -0.99 -29.96
CA SER A 772 -10.44 -0.20 -30.30
C SER A 772 -9.19 -0.68 -29.57
N GLN A 773 -9.23 -0.72 -28.23
CA GLN A 773 -8.05 -0.87 -27.38
C GLN A 773 -7.97 -2.22 -26.67
N TRP A 774 -9.09 -2.71 -26.10
CA TRP A 774 -9.05 -3.89 -25.22
C TRP A 774 -9.05 -5.23 -25.95
N ARG A 775 -9.35 -5.27 -27.25
CA ARG A 775 -9.40 -6.47 -28.10
C ARG A 775 -8.17 -7.39 -28.10
N GLN A 776 -7.03 -6.97 -27.56
CA GLN A 776 -5.85 -7.83 -27.44
C GLN A 776 -5.66 -8.40 -26.04
N ASP A 777 -6.23 -7.76 -25.02
CA ASP A 777 -6.11 -8.16 -23.62
C ASP A 777 -7.30 -9.04 -23.22
N MET A 778 -7.01 -10.31 -22.92
CA MET A 778 -8.03 -11.27 -22.50
C MET A 778 -8.73 -10.84 -21.22
N SER A 779 -7.96 -10.39 -20.23
CA SER A 779 -8.47 -10.12 -18.89
C SER A 779 -9.44 -8.95 -18.89
N ILE A 780 -9.14 -7.89 -19.64
CA ILE A 780 -10.00 -6.72 -19.78
C ILE A 780 -11.20 -7.03 -20.68
N SER A 781 -10.99 -7.75 -21.78
CA SER A 781 -12.08 -8.10 -22.71
C SER A 781 -13.16 -8.95 -22.04
N LEU A 782 -12.76 -9.93 -21.21
CA LEU A 782 -13.73 -10.75 -20.47
C LEU A 782 -14.53 -9.91 -19.47
N ALA A 783 -13.87 -9.04 -18.69
CA ALA A 783 -14.55 -8.15 -17.75
C ALA A 783 -15.48 -7.14 -18.46
N ALA A 784 -15.08 -6.63 -19.64
CA ALA A 784 -15.91 -5.73 -20.44
C ALA A 784 -17.16 -6.43 -21.00
N LEU A 785 -17.03 -7.68 -21.47
CA LEU A 785 -18.15 -8.49 -21.95
C LEU A 785 -19.10 -8.90 -20.80
N GLU A 786 -18.55 -9.19 -19.62
CA GLU A 786 -19.33 -9.45 -18.42
C GLU A 786 -20.11 -8.20 -17.97
N LEU A 787 -19.47 -7.02 -17.97
CA LEU A 787 -20.13 -5.73 -17.75
C LEU A 787 -21.27 -5.52 -18.75
N LEU A 788 -21.02 -5.66 -20.06
CA LEU A 788 -22.07 -5.51 -21.10
C LEU A 788 -23.24 -6.48 -20.89
N SER A 789 -22.95 -7.73 -20.50
CA SER A 789 -23.97 -8.71 -20.15
C SER A 789 -24.76 -8.31 -18.90
N GLY A 790 -24.11 -7.69 -17.92
CA GLY A 790 -24.76 -7.13 -16.73
C GLY A 790 -25.64 -5.92 -17.05
N LEU A 791 -25.18 -5.04 -17.95
CA LEU A 791 -25.93 -3.87 -18.41
C LEU A 791 -27.19 -4.25 -19.20
N ALA A 792 -27.17 -5.34 -19.98
CA ALA A 792 -28.35 -5.86 -20.67
C ALA A 792 -29.51 -6.22 -19.72
N LYS A 793 -29.20 -6.60 -18.47
CA LYS A 793 -30.20 -6.99 -17.47
C LYS A 793 -30.81 -5.80 -16.72
N VAL A 794 -30.30 -4.59 -16.94
CA VAL A 794 -30.75 -3.39 -16.25
C VAL A 794 -32.08 -2.93 -16.87
N LYS A 795 -33.15 -2.95 -16.06
CA LYS A 795 -34.51 -2.62 -16.52
C LYS A 795 -34.76 -1.12 -16.51
N VAL A 796 -34.28 -0.43 -17.53
CA VAL A 796 -34.52 1.01 -17.74
C VAL A 796 -35.04 1.25 -19.17
N VAL A 797 -35.90 2.25 -19.33
CA VAL A 797 -36.40 2.65 -20.66
C VAL A 797 -35.25 3.30 -21.42
N VAL A 798 -34.84 2.64 -22.52
CA VAL A 798 -33.77 3.06 -23.42
C VAL A 798 -34.26 2.82 -24.85
N ASP A 799 -33.86 3.69 -25.77
CA ASP A 799 -34.22 3.59 -27.19
C ASP A 799 -33.64 2.32 -27.84
N SER A 800 -34.34 1.75 -28.82
CA SER A 800 -33.89 0.52 -29.49
C SER A 800 -32.53 0.69 -30.18
N SER A 801 -32.24 1.89 -30.71
CA SER A 801 -30.97 2.19 -31.39
C SER A 801 -29.71 2.04 -30.51
N ASP A 802 -29.82 2.24 -29.20
CA ASP A 802 -28.68 2.05 -28.28
C ASP A 802 -28.46 0.58 -27.94
N ARG A 803 -29.53 -0.21 -27.90
CA ARG A 803 -29.46 -1.68 -27.75
C ARG A 803 -28.90 -2.33 -29.02
N GLU A 804 -29.39 -1.90 -30.18
CA GLU A 804 -28.88 -2.31 -31.49
C GLU A 804 -27.36 -2.07 -31.58
N ARG A 805 -26.90 -0.89 -31.16
CA ARG A 805 -25.48 -0.56 -31.14
C ARG A 805 -24.66 -1.50 -30.24
N ALA A 806 -25.17 -1.87 -29.06
CA ALA A 806 -24.49 -2.82 -28.19
C ALA A 806 -24.32 -4.18 -28.88
N ILE A 807 -25.40 -4.68 -29.50
CA ILE A 807 -25.41 -5.93 -30.26
C ILE A 807 -24.43 -5.86 -31.44
N SER A 808 -24.56 -4.85 -32.30
CA SER A 808 -23.69 -4.67 -33.47
C SER A 808 -22.21 -4.52 -33.08
N SER A 809 -21.92 -3.89 -31.95
CA SER A 809 -20.56 -3.76 -31.44
C SER A 809 -19.96 -5.09 -30.98
N VAL A 810 -20.75 -5.95 -30.33
CA VAL A 810 -20.33 -7.32 -29.96
C VAL A 810 -20.17 -8.19 -31.21
N CYS A 811 -21.08 -8.07 -32.19
CA CYS A 811 -20.98 -8.69 -33.50
C CYS A 811 -19.67 -8.31 -34.20
N SER A 812 -19.36 -7.02 -34.29
CA SER A 812 -18.12 -6.48 -34.86
C SER A 812 -16.87 -7.02 -34.16
N TYR A 813 -16.92 -7.13 -32.83
CA TYR A 813 -15.84 -7.71 -32.03
C TYR A 813 -15.59 -9.18 -32.39
N ILE A 814 -16.65 -9.99 -32.52
CA ILE A 814 -16.55 -11.40 -32.93
C ILE A 814 -15.93 -11.51 -34.34
N VAL A 815 -16.39 -10.70 -35.29
CA VAL A 815 -15.82 -10.67 -36.66
C VAL A 815 -14.32 -10.44 -36.60
N TYR A 816 -13.89 -9.41 -35.88
CA TYR A 816 -12.48 -9.04 -35.78
C TYR A 816 -11.63 -10.16 -35.14
N GLN A 817 -12.11 -10.80 -34.08
CA GLN A 817 -11.38 -11.88 -33.41
C GLN A 817 -11.29 -13.14 -34.27
N CYS A 818 -12.36 -13.47 -35.01
CA CYS A 818 -12.39 -14.60 -35.94
C CYS A 818 -11.56 -14.35 -37.20
N SER A 819 -11.37 -13.08 -37.63
CA SER A 819 -10.57 -12.74 -38.81
C SER A 819 -9.04 -12.75 -38.56
N ARG A 820 -8.59 -13.07 -37.34
CA ARG A 820 -7.16 -13.12 -37.03
C ARG A 820 -6.47 -14.25 -37.79
N PRO A 821 -5.19 -14.08 -38.20
CA PRO A 821 -4.46 -15.13 -38.87
C PRO A 821 -4.24 -16.34 -37.94
N ALA A 822 -4.27 -17.55 -38.51
CA ALA A 822 -4.17 -18.82 -37.77
C ALA A 822 -3.05 -18.92 -36.70
N PRO A 823 -1.83 -18.35 -36.90
CA PRO A 823 -0.79 -18.36 -35.87
C PRO A 823 -1.15 -17.61 -34.57
N LEU A 824 -2.14 -16.72 -34.61
CA LEU A 824 -2.63 -15.96 -33.46
C LEU A 824 -3.83 -16.62 -32.77
N HIS A 825 -4.29 -17.79 -33.26
CA HIS A 825 -5.37 -18.56 -32.63
C HIS A 825 -4.86 -19.26 -31.37
N SER A 826 -5.00 -18.59 -30.22
CA SER A 826 -4.74 -19.15 -28.90
C SER A 826 -6.03 -19.60 -28.21
N ARG A 827 -5.89 -20.44 -27.19
CA ARG A 827 -7.01 -20.82 -26.30
C ARG A 827 -7.67 -19.60 -25.65
N ASP A 828 -6.87 -18.58 -25.37
CA ASP A 828 -7.28 -17.33 -24.74
C ASP A 828 -8.13 -16.48 -25.71
N LEU A 829 -7.72 -16.41 -26.99
CA LEU A 829 -8.53 -15.83 -28.06
C LEU A 829 -9.89 -16.51 -28.16
N HIS A 830 -9.93 -17.84 -28.22
CA HIS A 830 -11.19 -18.59 -28.32
C HIS A 830 -12.08 -18.37 -27.10
N SER A 831 -11.50 -18.22 -25.91
CA SER A 831 -12.25 -17.93 -24.70
C SER A 831 -12.90 -16.53 -24.75
N MET A 832 -12.23 -15.53 -25.32
CA MET A 832 -12.85 -14.20 -25.58
C MET A 832 -13.99 -14.26 -26.58
N ILE A 833 -13.86 -15.04 -27.66
CA ILE A 833 -14.91 -15.21 -28.68
C ILE A 833 -16.14 -15.89 -28.06
N VAL A 834 -15.92 -16.96 -27.28
CA VAL A 834 -17.01 -17.66 -26.57
C VAL A 834 -17.74 -16.73 -25.61
N ALA A 835 -17.00 -15.93 -24.83
CA ALA A 835 -17.60 -14.93 -23.94
C ALA A 835 -18.42 -13.88 -24.71
N ALA A 836 -17.99 -13.49 -25.91
CA ALA A 836 -18.73 -12.56 -26.75
C ALA A 836 -20.05 -13.15 -27.26
N PHE A 837 -20.04 -14.42 -27.70
CA PHE A 837 -21.30 -15.13 -28.04
C PHE A 837 -22.22 -15.28 -26.82
N GLN A 838 -21.68 -15.58 -25.64
CA GLN A 838 -22.47 -15.62 -24.41
C GLN A 838 -23.08 -14.25 -24.08
N CYS A 839 -22.31 -13.17 -24.21
CA CYS A 839 -22.81 -11.80 -24.06
C CYS A 839 -23.94 -11.51 -25.05
N LEU A 840 -23.76 -11.88 -26.33
CA LEU A 840 -24.79 -11.73 -27.35
C LEU A 840 -26.08 -12.49 -26.99
N CYS A 841 -25.98 -13.73 -26.53
CA CYS A 841 -27.15 -14.48 -26.05
C CYS A 841 -27.90 -13.76 -24.92
N VAL A 842 -27.19 -13.14 -23.97
CA VAL A 842 -27.81 -12.39 -22.88
C VAL A 842 -28.59 -11.19 -23.42
N TRP A 843 -28.01 -10.42 -24.34
CA TRP A 843 -28.69 -9.28 -24.97
C TRP A 843 -29.96 -9.69 -25.72
N LEU A 844 -29.90 -10.77 -26.51
CA LEU A 844 -31.07 -11.28 -27.24
C LEU A 844 -32.17 -11.80 -26.29
N THR A 845 -31.78 -12.42 -25.18
CA THR A 845 -32.72 -12.99 -24.20
C THR A 845 -33.46 -11.91 -23.41
N GLU A 846 -32.75 -10.85 -22.99
CA GLU A 846 -33.36 -9.75 -22.23
C GLU A 846 -34.13 -8.78 -23.14
N HIS A 847 -33.77 -8.69 -24.43
CA HIS A 847 -34.37 -7.80 -25.43
C HIS A 847 -34.78 -8.54 -26.70
N PRO A 848 -35.82 -9.41 -26.64
CA PRO A 848 -36.29 -10.17 -27.80
C PRO A 848 -36.86 -9.30 -28.91
N ASP A 849 -37.32 -8.08 -28.60
CA ASP A 849 -37.77 -7.06 -29.55
C ASP A 849 -36.71 -6.72 -30.61
N MET A 850 -35.42 -6.87 -30.28
CA MET A 850 -34.32 -6.64 -31.21
C MET A 850 -34.26 -7.66 -32.36
N LEU A 851 -34.91 -8.83 -32.23
CA LEU A 851 -34.96 -9.84 -33.29
C LEU A 851 -36.05 -9.55 -34.33
N ASP A 852 -37.01 -8.66 -34.02
CA ASP A 852 -38.02 -8.20 -34.98
C ASP A 852 -37.44 -7.16 -35.96
N GLU A 853 -36.35 -6.49 -35.57
CA GLU A 853 -35.59 -5.59 -36.42
C GLU A 853 -34.78 -6.38 -37.46
N LYS A 854 -35.17 -6.24 -38.75
CA LYS A 854 -34.62 -7.04 -39.86
C LYS A 854 -33.10 -6.91 -40.01
N ASP A 855 -32.56 -5.72 -39.79
CA ASP A 855 -31.13 -5.44 -39.97
C ASP A 855 -30.29 -6.08 -38.84
N CYS A 856 -30.74 -5.93 -37.59
CA CYS A 856 -30.18 -6.61 -36.43
C CYS A 856 -30.21 -8.14 -36.58
N LEU A 857 -31.37 -8.73 -36.92
CA LEU A 857 -31.51 -10.17 -37.11
C LEU A 857 -30.55 -10.71 -38.19
N LYS A 858 -30.44 -9.98 -39.31
CA LYS A 858 -29.53 -10.34 -40.40
C LYS A 858 -28.08 -10.31 -39.94
N GLU A 859 -27.65 -9.24 -39.25
CA GLU A 859 -26.30 -9.13 -38.73
C GLU A 859 -25.97 -10.28 -37.78
N VAL A 860 -26.84 -10.56 -36.80
CA VAL A 860 -26.65 -11.63 -35.82
C VAL A 860 -26.56 -13.01 -36.51
N LEU A 861 -27.42 -13.29 -37.50
CA LEU A 861 -27.37 -14.54 -38.26
C LEU A 861 -26.06 -14.70 -39.06
N GLU A 862 -25.54 -13.61 -39.64
CA GLU A 862 -24.23 -13.62 -40.30
C GLU A 862 -23.08 -13.93 -39.32
N ILE A 863 -23.18 -13.46 -38.06
CA ILE A 863 -22.18 -13.76 -37.02
C ILE A 863 -22.28 -15.21 -36.53
N VAL A 864 -23.50 -15.72 -36.34
CA VAL A 864 -23.73 -17.13 -36.01
C VAL A 864 -23.19 -18.04 -37.11
N GLU A 865 -23.44 -17.69 -38.36
CA GLU A 865 -22.88 -18.39 -39.52
C GLU A 865 -21.34 -18.38 -39.49
N LEU A 866 -20.73 -17.21 -39.25
CA LEU A 866 -19.27 -17.09 -39.10
C LEU A 866 -18.73 -18.01 -37.99
N GLY A 867 -19.42 -18.10 -36.86
CA GLY A 867 -19.02 -18.96 -35.74
C GLY A 867 -19.12 -20.46 -36.03
N ILE A 868 -20.13 -20.89 -36.78
CA ILE A 868 -20.37 -22.31 -37.13
C ILE A 868 -19.51 -22.76 -38.31
N SER A 869 -19.50 -21.96 -39.38
CA SER A 869 -18.92 -22.34 -40.67
C SER A 869 -17.52 -21.77 -40.90
N GLY A 870 -17.10 -20.76 -40.11
CA GLY A 870 -15.84 -20.04 -40.31
C GLY A 870 -15.86 -19.01 -41.44
N SER A 871 -16.97 -18.85 -42.17
CA SER A 871 -17.10 -17.91 -43.30
C SER A 871 -18.53 -17.39 -43.47
N LYS A 872 -18.65 -16.09 -43.79
CA LYS A 872 -19.94 -15.43 -44.10
C LYS A 872 -20.40 -15.76 -45.52
N SER A 873 -21.73 -15.79 -45.75
CA SER A 873 -22.33 -16.06 -47.08
C SER A 873 -22.16 -14.90 -48.07
N LYS A 874 -22.08 -13.66 -47.56
CA LYS A 874 -21.80 -12.47 -48.34
C LYS A 874 -20.41 -11.95 -47.98
N ASN A 875 -19.42 -12.21 -48.84
CA ASN A 875 -18.16 -11.47 -48.84
C ASN A 875 -18.19 -10.50 -50.03
N SER A 876 -17.70 -9.28 -49.83
CA SER A 876 -17.74 -8.19 -50.83
C SER A 876 -17.02 -8.51 -52.16
N GLU A 877 -16.36 -9.67 -52.27
CA GLU A 877 -15.55 -10.07 -53.43
C GLU A 877 -15.88 -11.47 -54.02
N GLN A 878 -16.91 -12.18 -53.52
CA GLN A 878 -17.22 -13.57 -53.98
C GLN A 878 -18.72 -13.84 -54.16
N GLU A 879 -19.06 -14.77 -55.07
CA GLU A 879 -20.43 -15.30 -55.26
C GLU A 879 -20.99 -15.90 -53.96
N VAL A 880 -22.28 -15.69 -53.73
CA VAL A 880 -22.99 -16.15 -52.52
C VAL A 880 -22.99 -17.69 -52.47
N LYS A 881 -22.22 -18.27 -51.55
CA LYS A 881 -22.24 -19.70 -51.27
C LYS A 881 -23.31 -20.03 -50.24
N TYR A 882 -24.24 -20.92 -50.58
CA TYR A 882 -25.28 -21.37 -49.67
C TYR A 882 -24.71 -22.23 -48.54
N LYS A 883 -25.37 -22.20 -47.38
CA LYS A 883 -24.94 -22.91 -46.15
C LYS A 883 -24.65 -24.41 -46.37
N GLY A 884 -25.42 -25.07 -47.24
CA GLY A 884 -25.26 -26.50 -47.56
C GLY A 884 -23.98 -26.83 -48.35
N ASP A 885 -23.42 -25.84 -49.04
CA ASP A 885 -22.23 -25.99 -49.90
C ASP A 885 -20.94 -25.51 -49.20
N LYS A 886 -21.03 -25.11 -47.92
CA LYS A 886 -19.90 -24.63 -47.12
C LYS A 886 -19.27 -25.76 -46.32
N GLU A 887 -17.97 -25.95 -46.47
CA GLU A 887 -17.22 -26.80 -45.55
C GLU A 887 -17.12 -26.12 -44.17
N PRO A 888 -17.53 -26.78 -43.07
CA PRO A 888 -17.47 -26.19 -41.74
C PRO A 888 -16.02 -26.12 -41.25
N ASN A 889 -15.48 -24.90 -41.16
CA ASN A 889 -14.15 -24.65 -40.63
C ASN A 889 -14.19 -23.60 -39.51
N PRO A 890 -14.86 -23.88 -38.37
CA PRO A 890 -14.97 -22.94 -37.27
C PRO A 890 -13.60 -22.63 -36.66
N ALA A 891 -13.46 -21.43 -36.09
CA ALA A 891 -12.22 -21.01 -35.42
C ALA A 891 -11.78 -21.96 -34.29
N SER A 892 -12.73 -22.60 -33.61
CA SER A 892 -12.56 -23.74 -32.71
C SER A 892 -13.89 -24.45 -32.45
N MET A 893 -13.85 -25.68 -31.91
CA MET A 893 -15.08 -26.39 -31.53
C MET A 893 -15.88 -25.62 -30.47
N ARG A 894 -15.20 -25.04 -29.47
CA ARG A 894 -15.88 -24.23 -28.43
C ARG A 894 -16.60 -23.02 -29.00
N VAL A 895 -16.02 -22.39 -30.02
CA VAL A 895 -16.64 -21.25 -30.72
C VAL A 895 -17.85 -21.70 -31.52
N LYS A 896 -17.76 -22.85 -32.20
CA LYS A 896 -18.88 -23.48 -32.87
C LYS A 896 -20.03 -23.76 -31.89
N ASP A 897 -19.74 -24.42 -30.76
CA ASP A 897 -20.75 -24.75 -29.74
C ASP A 897 -21.44 -23.49 -29.21
N ALA A 898 -20.69 -22.41 -28.97
CA ALA A 898 -21.25 -21.12 -28.53
C ALA A 898 -22.13 -20.46 -29.62
N ALA A 899 -21.74 -20.55 -30.89
CA ALA A 899 -22.53 -20.05 -32.01
C ALA A 899 -23.80 -20.88 -32.23
N GLU A 900 -23.75 -22.21 -32.08
CA GLU A 900 -24.93 -23.09 -32.11
C GLU A 900 -25.88 -22.80 -30.95
N ALA A 901 -25.37 -22.52 -29.76
CA ALA A 901 -26.17 -22.07 -28.63
C ALA A 901 -26.87 -20.72 -28.93
N THR A 902 -26.17 -19.80 -29.59
CA THR A 902 -26.75 -18.51 -30.02
C THR A 902 -27.84 -18.71 -31.08
N LEU A 903 -27.63 -19.61 -32.05
CA LEU A 903 -28.66 -19.98 -33.02
C LEU A 903 -29.90 -20.55 -32.34
N THR A 904 -29.69 -21.43 -31.37
CA THR A 904 -30.78 -22.04 -30.59
C THR A 904 -31.56 -20.97 -29.81
N CYS A 905 -30.87 -19.98 -29.24
CA CYS A 905 -31.47 -18.82 -28.58
C CYS A 905 -32.36 -18.02 -29.54
N ILE A 906 -31.87 -17.70 -30.74
CA ILE A 906 -32.66 -16.99 -31.77
C ILE A 906 -33.90 -17.81 -32.15
N MET A 907 -33.76 -19.11 -32.40
CA MET A 907 -34.88 -19.97 -32.78
C MET A 907 -35.96 -20.09 -31.70
N GLN A 908 -35.60 -19.88 -30.43
CA GLN A 908 -36.54 -19.90 -29.31
C GLN A 908 -37.27 -18.57 -29.12
N LEU A 909 -36.62 -17.45 -29.43
CA LEU A 909 -37.13 -16.11 -29.18
C LEU A 909 -37.84 -15.47 -30.38
N LEU A 910 -37.40 -15.79 -31.60
CA LEU A 910 -37.94 -15.20 -32.83
C LEU A 910 -39.42 -15.56 -33.00
N GLY A 911 -40.29 -14.55 -33.04
CA GLY A 911 -41.75 -14.73 -33.12
C GLY A 911 -42.45 -14.98 -31.78
N ALA A 912 -41.75 -14.85 -30.65
CA ALA A 912 -42.35 -14.88 -29.32
C ALA A 912 -43.06 -13.54 -29.03
N PHE A 913 -44.39 -13.52 -29.06
CA PHE A 913 -45.18 -12.30 -28.80
C PHE A 913 -45.36 -12.10 -27.28
N PRO A 914 -45.17 -10.88 -26.74
CA PRO A 914 -45.29 -10.64 -25.30
C PRO A 914 -46.78 -10.49 -24.94
N SER A 915 -47.52 -11.60 -24.93
CA SER A 915 -48.67 -11.69 -24.04
C SER A 915 -48.25 -12.47 -22.78
N PRO A 916 -48.71 -12.08 -21.59
CA PRO A 916 -48.42 -12.81 -20.35
C PRO A 916 -48.97 -14.25 -20.35
N SER A 917 -49.70 -14.66 -21.39
CA SER A 917 -50.20 -16.01 -21.58
C SER A 917 -50.53 -16.24 -23.06
N GLY A 918 -49.97 -17.29 -23.67
CA GLY A 918 -50.28 -17.67 -25.06
C GLY A 918 -49.32 -18.72 -25.62
N PRO A 919 -49.60 -19.28 -26.81
CA PRO A 919 -48.76 -20.28 -27.48
C PRO A 919 -47.35 -19.77 -27.83
N ALA A 920 -47.17 -18.45 -27.85
CA ALA A 920 -45.93 -17.76 -28.20
C ALA A 920 -45.19 -17.17 -26.98
N SER A 921 -45.59 -17.53 -25.75
CA SER A 921 -44.92 -17.04 -24.54
C SER A 921 -43.57 -17.75 -24.34
N PRO A 922 -42.48 -17.01 -24.04
CA PRO A 922 -41.14 -17.59 -23.87
C PRO A 922 -41.01 -18.46 -22.61
N CYS A 923 -41.96 -18.34 -21.67
CA CYS A 923 -41.95 -19.08 -20.42
C CYS A 923 -43.37 -19.41 -19.96
N SER A 924 -43.66 -20.70 -19.80
CA SER A 924 -44.90 -21.21 -19.22
C SER A 924 -45.05 -20.73 -17.78
N LEU A 925 -46.25 -20.24 -17.43
CA LEU A 925 -46.63 -19.92 -16.06
C LEU A 925 -46.91 -21.18 -15.21
N VAL A 926 -47.08 -22.34 -15.87
CA VAL A 926 -47.37 -23.61 -15.20
C VAL A 926 -46.15 -24.06 -14.39
N ASN A 927 -46.37 -24.34 -13.11
CA ASN A 927 -45.36 -24.84 -12.18
C ASN A 927 -45.90 -26.07 -11.42
N GLU A 928 -45.04 -26.72 -10.65
CA GLU A 928 -45.37 -27.93 -9.91
C GLU A 928 -46.52 -27.69 -8.92
N THR A 929 -46.53 -26.56 -8.23
CA THR A 929 -47.59 -26.20 -7.28
C THR A 929 -48.94 -26.09 -7.98
N THR A 930 -48.98 -25.46 -9.17
CA THR A 930 -50.17 -25.35 -10.01
C THR A 930 -50.62 -26.74 -10.47
N LEU A 931 -49.72 -27.58 -10.98
CA LEU A 931 -50.06 -28.93 -11.45
C LEU A 931 -50.55 -29.85 -10.33
N ILE A 932 -49.97 -29.76 -9.13
CA ILE A 932 -50.43 -30.49 -7.93
C ILE A 932 -51.82 -30.03 -7.49
N LYS A 933 -52.11 -28.73 -7.58
CA LYS A 933 -53.43 -28.18 -7.22
C LYS A 933 -54.54 -28.67 -8.15
N TYR A 934 -54.23 -28.90 -9.43
CA TYR A 934 -55.19 -29.35 -10.44
C TYR A 934 -55.21 -30.88 -10.64
N SER A 935 -54.26 -31.63 -10.08
CA SER A 935 -54.35 -33.08 -10.02
C SER A 935 -55.33 -33.48 -8.91
N ARG A 936 -56.44 -34.15 -9.26
CA ARG A 936 -57.50 -34.55 -8.31
C ARG A 936 -57.09 -35.78 -7.47
N LEU A 937 -55.96 -35.72 -6.77
CA LEU A 937 -55.43 -36.85 -6.00
C LEU A 937 -55.83 -36.79 -4.52
N PRO A 938 -56.12 -37.94 -3.86
CA PRO A 938 -56.49 -37.98 -2.44
C PRO A 938 -55.33 -37.68 -1.47
N THR A 939 -54.07 -37.77 -1.93
CA THR A 939 -52.87 -37.57 -1.10
C THR A 939 -51.88 -36.65 -1.80
N ILE A 940 -51.82 -35.39 -1.35
CA ILE A 940 -50.82 -34.40 -1.77
C ILE A 940 -49.48 -34.78 -1.13
N ASN A 941 -48.60 -35.44 -1.87
CA ASN A 941 -47.23 -35.71 -1.42
C ASN A 941 -46.23 -34.96 -2.30
N LYS A 942 -45.21 -34.34 -1.70
CA LYS A 942 -44.14 -33.57 -2.40
C LYS A 942 -43.29 -34.43 -3.38
N HIS A 943 -43.56 -35.73 -3.46
CA HIS A 943 -42.83 -36.70 -4.30
C HIS A 943 -43.55 -37.09 -5.61
N SER A 944 -44.63 -36.40 -6.00
CA SER A 944 -45.35 -36.72 -7.25
C SER A 944 -44.57 -36.39 -8.53
N PHE A 945 -43.54 -35.54 -8.44
CA PHE A 945 -42.66 -35.21 -9.56
C PHE A 945 -41.35 -36.00 -9.47
N ARG A 946 -40.95 -36.59 -10.61
CA ARG A 946 -39.58 -37.10 -10.81
C ARG A 946 -38.74 -36.01 -11.45
N TYR A 947 -37.61 -35.68 -10.84
CA TYR A 947 -36.69 -34.69 -11.35
C TYR A 947 -35.50 -35.35 -12.04
N PHE A 948 -35.15 -34.85 -13.22
CA PHE A 948 -33.97 -35.25 -13.97
C PHE A 948 -33.15 -34.00 -14.30
N VAL A 949 -31.84 -34.13 -14.25
CA VAL A 949 -30.92 -33.10 -14.70
C VAL A 949 -30.28 -33.60 -15.99
N LEU A 950 -30.48 -32.86 -17.08
CA LEU A 950 -29.85 -33.11 -18.38
C LEU A 950 -28.72 -32.10 -18.59
N ASP A 951 -27.57 -32.61 -19.02
CA ASP A 951 -26.38 -31.82 -19.41
C ASP A 951 -25.99 -30.71 -18.41
N ASN A 952 -26.23 -30.94 -17.11
CA ASN A 952 -26.03 -29.99 -16.01
C ASN A 952 -26.63 -28.58 -16.20
N SER A 953 -27.56 -28.40 -17.15
CA SER A 953 -28.09 -27.09 -17.55
C SER A 953 -29.61 -27.07 -17.69
N VAL A 954 -30.25 -28.25 -17.78
CA VAL A 954 -31.70 -28.39 -17.92
C VAL A 954 -32.25 -29.26 -16.80
N ILE A 955 -33.28 -28.77 -16.11
CA ILE A 955 -34.03 -29.53 -15.10
C ILE A 955 -35.37 -29.95 -15.73
N LEU A 956 -35.58 -31.25 -15.84
CA LEU A 956 -36.87 -31.83 -16.19
C LEU A 956 -37.61 -32.23 -14.92
N ALA A 957 -38.87 -31.82 -14.76
CA ALA A 957 -39.76 -32.34 -13.74
C ALA A 957 -40.93 -33.06 -14.43
N MET A 958 -41.04 -34.37 -14.21
CA MET A 958 -42.05 -35.23 -14.84
C MET A 958 -43.14 -35.61 -13.85
N LEU A 959 -44.39 -35.42 -14.24
CA LEU A 959 -45.60 -35.85 -13.55
C LEU A 959 -46.31 -36.90 -14.41
N GLU A 960 -46.18 -38.18 -14.04
CA GLU A 960 -46.80 -39.32 -14.73
C GLU A 960 -48.22 -39.57 -14.22
N GLN A 961 -49.04 -38.52 -14.11
CA GLN A 961 -50.40 -38.61 -13.58
C GLN A 961 -51.40 -37.82 -14.42
N PRO A 962 -52.65 -38.31 -14.57
CA PRO A 962 -53.68 -37.64 -15.35
C PRO A 962 -54.22 -36.37 -14.68
N LEU A 963 -54.19 -35.27 -15.43
CA LEU A 963 -54.75 -33.97 -15.04
C LEU A 963 -56.27 -33.90 -15.31
N GLY A 964 -57.03 -34.90 -14.86
CA GLY A 964 -58.50 -34.94 -14.93
C GLY A 964 -59.13 -35.90 -15.97
N ASN A 965 -58.33 -36.63 -16.76
CA ASN A 965 -58.81 -37.68 -17.68
C ASN A 965 -58.37 -39.07 -17.16
N GLU A 966 -59.18 -39.70 -16.32
CA GLU A 966 -58.82 -40.94 -15.59
C GLU A 966 -58.55 -42.16 -16.49
N GLN A 967 -58.98 -42.13 -17.76
CA GLN A 967 -58.99 -43.30 -18.63
C GLN A 967 -57.77 -43.45 -19.55
N ILE A 968 -56.83 -42.49 -19.57
CA ILE A 968 -55.73 -42.52 -20.56
C ILE A 968 -54.39 -42.17 -19.90
N PRO A 969 -53.33 -42.98 -20.09
CA PRO A 969 -51.99 -42.67 -19.59
C PRO A 969 -51.51 -41.31 -20.12
N SER A 970 -51.09 -40.43 -19.21
CA SER A 970 -50.57 -39.11 -19.56
C SER A 970 -49.36 -38.74 -18.71
N VAL A 971 -48.43 -38.02 -19.33
CA VAL A 971 -47.24 -37.48 -18.68
C VAL A 971 -47.20 -35.98 -18.93
N THR A 972 -47.03 -35.20 -17.87
CA THR A 972 -46.74 -33.77 -17.96
C THR A 972 -45.30 -33.52 -17.57
N VAL A 973 -44.52 -32.93 -18.46
CA VAL A 973 -43.11 -32.61 -18.26
C VAL A 973 -42.95 -31.09 -18.18
N LEU A 974 -42.36 -30.60 -17.10
CA LEU A 974 -41.85 -29.24 -16.99
C LEU A 974 -40.36 -29.25 -17.33
N ILE A 975 -39.96 -28.43 -18.28
CA ILE A 975 -38.57 -28.29 -18.72
C ILE A 975 -38.10 -26.91 -18.26
N ARG A 976 -37.03 -26.83 -17.46
CA ARG A 976 -36.38 -25.57 -17.10
C ARG A 976 -34.99 -25.55 -17.70
N GLY A 977 -34.71 -24.58 -18.55
CA GLY A 977 -33.38 -24.33 -19.10
C GLY A 977 -33.05 -22.85 -19.12
N THR A 978 -31.93 -22.50 -19.74
CA THR A 978 -31.48 -21.11 -19.93
C THR A 978 -32.45 -20.26 -20.74
N SER A 979 -33.31 -20.89 -21.56
CA SER A 979 -34.32 -20.24 -22.39
C SER A 979 -35.69 -20.08 -21.73
N GLY A 980 -35.84 -20.49 -20.47
CA GLY A 980 -37.07 -20.35 -19.70
C GLY A 980 -37.64 -21.68 -19.22
N ARG A 981 -38.91 -21.65 -18.81
CA ARG A 981 -39.66 -22.83 -18.34
C ARG A 981 -40.71 -23.22 -19.38
N PHE A 982 -40.69 -24.44 -19.85
CA PHE A 982 -41.68 -24.99 -20.77
C PHE A 982 -42.50 -26.09 -20.10
N ALA A 983 -43.73 -26.28 -20.55
CA ALA A 983 -44.61 -27.34 -20.04
C ALA A 983 -45.16 -28.13 -21.22
N TRP A 984 -44.90 -29.43 -21.25
CA TRP A 984 -45.42 -30.35 -22.25
C TRP A 984 -46.33 -31.37 -21.58
N ALA A 985 -47.52 -31.57 -22.12
CA ALA A 985 -48.42 -32.64 -21.69
C ALA A 985 -48.62 -33.62 -22.84
N GLN A 986 -48.26 -34.87 -22.64
CA GLN A 986 -48.44 -35.95 -23.60
C GLN A 986 -49.46 -36.94 -23.07
N GLN A 987 -50.31 -37.45 -23.96
CA GLN A 987 -51.33 -38.44 -23.64
C GLN A 987 -51.29 -39.55 -24.69
N LEU A 988 -51.20 -40.81 -24.24
CA LEU A 988 -51.10 -41.96 -25.12
C LEU A 988 -52.49 -42.43 -25.56
N CYS A 989 -52.87 -42.14 -26.82
CA CYS A 989 -54.12 -42.63 -27.39
C CYS A 989 -53.87 -43.79 -28.36
N LEU A 990 -54.60 -44.89 -28.22
CA LEU A 990 -54.53 -46.06 -29.13
C LEU A 990 -55.12 -45.80 -30.53
N LEU A 991 -55.87 -44.70 -30.71
CA LEU A 991 -56.51 -44.29 -31.96
C LEU A 991 -56.29 -42.78 -32.19
N PRO A 992 -56.11 -42.32 -33.45
CA PRO A 992 -56.02 -40.89 -33.77
C PRO A 992 -57.29 -40.15 -33.34
N ARG A 993 -57.15 -38.92 -32.83
CA ARG A 993 -58.25 -38.14 -32.22
C ARG A 993 -59.50 -38.00 -33.10
N GLY A 994 -59.36 -38.08 -34.43
CA GLY A 994 -60.48 -38.02 -35.39
C GLY A 994 -61.42 -39.24 -35.40
N ALA A 995 -61.00 -40.41 -34.90
CA ALA A 995 -61.81 -41.63 -34.94
C ALA A 995 -62.78 -41.77 -33.73
N LYS A 996 -62.60 -40.96 -32.68
CA LYS A 996 -63.42 -41.05 -31.44
C LYS A 996 -64.79 -40.35 -31.55
N ALA A 997 -65.06 -39.61 -32.63
CA ALA A 997 -66.34 -38.91 -32.80
C ALA A 997 -67.52 -39.87 -33.11
N ASN A 998 -67.26 -41.09 -33.59
CA ASN A 998 -68.30 -42.03 -34.03
C ASN A 998 -68.62 -43.18 -33.06
N GLN A 999 -68.08 -43.20 -31.84
CA GLN A 999 -68.33 -44.27 -30.85
C GLN A 999 -69.21 -43.82 -29.67
N LYS A 1000 -70.15 -42.88 -29.90
CA LYS A 1000 -71.21 -42.55 -28.94
C LYS A 1000 -72.62 -42.89 -29.41
N VAL A 1001 -72.74 -43.77 -30.40
CA VAL A 1001 -74.02 -44.41 -30.74
C VAL A 1001 -73.77 -45.91 -30.83
N SER A 1002 -74.56 -46.66 -30.06
CA SER A 1002 -74.65 -48.12 -29.93
C SER A 1002 -73.72 -48.85 -28.93
N ILE A 1003 -74.39 -49.26 -27.84
CA ILE A 1003 -74.09 -50.18 -26.71
C ILE A 1003 -73.35 -49.57 -25.52
#